data_AF-A0A848MUD7-F1
#
_entry.id   AF-A0A848MUD7-F1
#
_cell.length_a   1.000
_cell.length_b   1.000
_cell.length_c   1.000
_cell.angle_alpha   90.00
_cell.angle_beta   90.00
_cell.angle_gamma   90.00
#
_symmetry.space_group_name_H-M   'P 1'
#
loop_
_entity.id
_entity.type
_entity.pdbx_description
1 polymer ?
#
loop_
_entity_poly.entity_id
_entity_poly.type
_entity_poly.pdbx_seq_one_letter_code
_entity_poly.pdbx_strand_id
1 'polypeptide(L)'
;MKATKAVHLFSAILLGAPFLGTPSALAQELTAAETQINVQAIQQFSKEKDRVLDQVTQVDSSEKEANFLQENQITIPGGVVSQTTPEDVPQSSGTTDSQEENTSEESSENNEIAKEETVDSTNTEESSTESVETEEPVDTTQEKVEEESQPSSSTENSTVQTSDNSEETELSEEKTTKTKASDISQVSEWYITVSGTTATINNYSGSTHSIIEIPTLEVLKKADSKKYGQCTKVTITKNGLNTGASFANNTFRTGTGSKIVVSDSSLFKFCSNFNVIKEVNLSNLDTSNVTHLASAFESCKNLTTINLSGWNVSNVTSMSAMFRNCTSLKSIPSNLNAAKATNFSSMFHNCTSLTTIDLNSWNVSSAIYMRNMFDGCSNLTTININRWDTSKLEAVDRMFADCTKLTKIDLSGWKTSKINTRSISDFVFCDSETPLLLLVPENDTVLKKMNYGSWNRIPLGPTFDSTDGSFSDGAKQKYYFEKCAMTVGDYNNKIVLDNFKTFTIENVPSRIGYIFKGWKDGNGNTPDSVTSVLDAQNTTFTAQWEKALDPNAPEGSTKLPINNSSLGIAYMPTLFELPNTELNEKGEQTIPFTEGNGFHIGVKDQQSGSQWSLRAKLDWTRSGMEAAYIQSKNTNGQVHKNKNDGQSDFEDSDLESTSDVSGLSNLKINSKSESIVMEASKGNREAVYDYALGDAELVIPESKYVQPDTYSGTVTWNLVKGP
;
A
#
# COMPACT_ATOMS: atom_id res chain seq x y z
N MET A 1 0.74 38.05 30.46
CA MET A 1 -0.14 37.62 31.57
C MET A 1 -0.94 36.36 31.24
N LYS A 2 -2.07 36.40 30.50
CA LYS A 2 -2.86 35.16 30.26
C LYS A 2 -2.10 34.08 29.47
N ALA A 3 -1.51 34.40 28.32
CA ALA A 3 -0.63 33.46 27.58
C ALA A 3 0.53 32.91 28.44
N THR A 4 1.10 33.75 29.31
CA THR A 4 2.16 33.37 30.25
C THR A 4 1.71 32.29 31.25
N LYS A 5 0.43 32.27 31.65
CA LYS A 5 -0.13 31.20 32.48
C LYS A 5 -0.32 29.88 31.71
N ALA A 6 -0.73 29.94 30.45
CA ALA A 6 -0.92 28.75 29.62
C ALA A 6 0.40 27.97 29.42
N VAL A 7 1.52 28.69 29.19
CA VAL A 7 2.86 28.07 29.10
C VAL A 7 3.24 27.38 30.41
N HIS A 8 3.07 28.04 31.55
CA HIS A 8 3.34 27.42 32.86
C HIS A 8 2.44 26.21 33.15
N LEU A 9 1.18 26.22 32.70
CA LEU A 9 0.26 25.09 32.86
C LEU A 9 0.72 23.88 32.05
N PHE A 10 1.15 24.09 30.80
CA PHE A 10 1.74 23.04 29.96
C PHE A 10 3.03 22.46 30.56
N SER A 11 3.94 23.32 31.05
CA SER A 11 5.16 22.87 31.73
C SER A 11 4.88 22.08 33.02
N ALA A 12 3.84 22.44 33.78
CA ALA A 12 3.48 21.70 35.00
C ALA A 12 2.92 20.30 34.71
N ILE A 13 2.17 20.16 33.60
CA ILE A 13 1.60 18.87 33.16
C ILE A 13 2.71 17.94 32.65
N LEU A 14 3.68 18.43 31.86
CA LEU A 14 4.83 17.62 31.42
C LEU A 14 5.76 17.20 32.57
N LEU A 15 5.72 17.86 33.72
CA LEU A 15 6.55 17.58 34.90
C LEU A 15 5.81 16.84 36.02
N GLY A 16 4.62 16.30 35.75
CA GLY A 16 3.92 15.37 36.65
C GLY A 16 3.37 15.98 37.96
N ALA A 17 3.23 17.30 38.04
CA ALA A 17 2.72 17.95 39.26
C ALA A 17 1.20 17.75 39.45
N PRO A 18 0.71 17.39 40.65
CA PRO A 18 -0.71 17.11 40.87
C PRO A 18 -1.58 18.39 40.79
N PHE A 19 -2.57 18.38 39.90
CA PHE A 19 -3.47 19.52 39.67
C PHE A 19 -4.70 19.49 40.57
N LEU A 20 -4.85 20.47 41.47
CA LEU A 20 -5.93 20.57 42.46
C LEU A 20 -7.24 21.18 41.91
N GLY A 21 -7.60 20.86 40.67
CA GLY A 21 -8.78 21.39 39.97
C GLY A 21 -9.68 20.30 39.40
N THR A 22 -10.99 20.56 39.30
CA THR A 22 -11.94 19.61 38.70
C THR A 22 -11.73 19.49 37.18
N PRO A 23 -11.87 18.30 36.56
CA PRO A 23 -11.62 18.11 35.12
C PRO A 23 -12.42 19.04 34.21
N SER A 24 -13.65 19.41 34.60
CA SER A 24 -14.51 20.34 33.84
C SER A 24 -13.94 21.75 33.75
N ALA A 25 -13.17 22.22 34.74
CA ALA A 25 -12.53 23.53 34.71
C ALA A 25 -11.30 23.54 33.78
N LEU A 26 -10.48 22.48 33.83
CA LEU A 26 -9.33 22.32 32.96
C LEU A 26 -9.73 22.24 31.48
N ALA A 27 -10.81 21.51 31.17
CA ALA A 27 -11.38 21.45 29.82
C ALA A 27 -11.82 22.83 29.30
N GLN A 28 -12.50 23.64 30.13
CA GLN A 28 -12.94 24.99 29.72
C GLN A 28 -11.77 25.94 29.46
N GLU A 29 -10.68 25.89 30.25
CA GLU A 29 -9.49 26.72 29.96
C GLU A 29 -8.73 26.25 28.71
N LEU A 30 -8.69 24.94 28.42
CA LEU A 30 -8.09 24.39 27.20
C LEU A 30 -8.85 24.84 25.94
N THR A 31 -10.17 24.63 25.86
CA THR A 31 -10.95 25.04 24.68
C THR A 31 -10.94 26.55 24.45
N ALA A 32 -10.88 27.35 25.53
CA ALA A 32 -10.69 28.80 25.43
C ALA A 32 -9.31 29.18 24.84
N ALA A 33 -8.24 28.43 25.19
CA ALA A 33 -6.91 28.63 24.63
C ALA A 33 -6.83 28.24 23.14
N GLU A 34 -7.36 27.08 22.76
CA GLU A 34 -7.43 26.63 21.35
C GLU A 34 -8.17 27.63 20.47
N THR A 35 -9.32 28.12 20.94
CA THR A 35 -10.11 29.15 20.24
C THR A 35 -9.30 30.44 20.04
N GLN A 36 -8.52 30.86 21.05
CA GLN A 36 -7.71 32.07 20.97
C GLN A 36 -6.46 31.91 20.08
N ILE A 37 -5.85 30.72 20.05
CA ILE A 37 -4.73 30.38 19.16
C ILE A 37 -5.18 30.42 17.69
N ASN A 38 -6.33 29.80 17.36
CA ASN A 38 -6.88 29.84 16.00
C ASN A 38 -7.14 31.26 15.51
N VAL A 39 -7.69 32.15 16.36
CA VAL A 39 -7.90 33.56 16.00
C VAL A 39 -6.58 34.29 15.72
N GLN A 40 -5.52 34.03 16.49
CA GLN A 40 -4.21 34.64 16.24
C GLN A 40 -3.55 34.11 14.96
N ALA A 41 -3.65 32.80 14.69
CA ALA A 41 -3.16 32.20 13.45
C ALA A 41 -3.87 32.78 12.21
N ILE A 42 -5.20 32.91 12.25
CA ILE A 42 -6.00 33.52 11.16
C ILE A 42 -5.63 35.00 10.94
N GLN A 43 -5.41 35.76 12.02
CA GLN A 43 -4.98 37.17 11.91
C GLN A 43 -3.58 37.30 11.31
N GLN A 44 -2.65 36.42 11.70
CA GLN A 44 -1.29 36.39 11.15
C GLN A 44 -1.29 35.97 9.68
N PHE A 45 -2.10 34.97 9.31
CA PHE A 45 -2.24 34.51 7.92
C PHE A 45 -2.90 35.58 7.02
N SER A 46 -3.92 36.31 7.48
CA SER A 46 -4.45 37.44 6.70
C SER A 46 -3.38 38.51 6.50
N LYS A 47 -2.67 38.89 7.55
CA LYS A 47 -1.64 39.94 7.48
C LYS A 47 -0.52 39.58 6.51
N GLU A 48 -0.14 38.29 6.42
CA GLU A 48 0.84 37.82 5.44
C GLU A 48 0.27 37.73 4.02
N LYS A 49 -0.99 37.32 3.86
CA LYS A 49 -1.72 37.37 2.58
C LYS A 49 -1.84 38.81 2.05
N ASP A 50 -2.07 39.78 2.93
CA ASP A 50 -2.12 41.20 2.61
C ASP A 50 -0.70 41.72 2.24
N ARG A 51 0.35 41.31 2.98
CA ARG A 51 1.76 41.61 2.65
C ARG A 51 2.17 41.08 1.27
N VAL A 52 1.75 39.87 0.91
CA VAL A 52 2.03 39.27 -0.42
C VAL A 52 1.27 40.00 -1.52
N LEU A 53 0.04 40.47 -1.27
CA LEU A 53 -0.74 41.25 -2.24
C LEU A 53 -0.11 42.61 -2.55
N ASP A 54 0.43 43.30 -1.54
CA ASP A 54 1.24 44.52 -1.71
C ASP A 54 2.52 44.25 -2.52
N GLN A 55 3.21 43.12 -2.29
CA GLN A 55 4.40 42.76 -3.07
C GLN A 55 4.08 42.46 -4.54
N VAL A 56 2.99 41.73 -4.82
CA VAL A 56 2.56 41.43 -6.20
C VAL A 56 2.15 42.69 -6.96
N THR A 57 1.44 43.63 -6.30
CA THR A 57 1.06 44.90 -6.93
C THR A 57 2.23 45.86 -7.15
N GLN A 58 3.29 45.80 -6.34
CA GLN A 58 4.54 46.52 -6.62
C GLN A 58 5.28 45.96 -7.85
N VAL A 59 5.39 44.63 -8.00
CA VAL A 59 6.05 44.01 -9.17
C VAL A 59 5.36 44.42 -10.47
N ASP A 60 4.02 44.31 -10.53
CA ASP A 60 3.21 44.67 -11.72
C ASP A 60 3.22 46.18 -12.03
N SER A 61 3.73 47.04 -11.13
CA SER A 61 4.04 48.44 -11.43
C SER A 61 5.42 48.60 -12.07
N SER A 62 6.44 47.89 -11.55
CA SER A 62 7.83 47.99 -12.01
C SER A 62 8.06 47.43 -13.43
N GLU A 63 7.40 46.32 -13.79
CA GLU A 63 7.52 45.73 -15.14
C GLU A 63 6.86 46.59 -16.23
N LYS A 64 5.94 47.50 -15.86
CA LYS A 64 5.33 48.44 -16.82
C LYS A 64 6.20 49.67 -17.09
N GLU A 65 6.98 50.15 -16.12
CA GLU A 65 7.95 51.24 -16.37
C GLU A 65 9.17 50.73 -17.17
N ALA A 66 9.65 49.52 -16.91
CA ALA A 66 10.78 48.94 -17.64
C ALA A 66 10.53 48.81 -19.16
N ASN A 67 9.36 48.30 -19.55
CA ASN A 67 9.02 48.09 -20.96
C ASN A 67 8.74 49.39 -21.73
N PHE A 68 8.44 50.51 -21.06
CA PHE A 68 8.13 51.78 -21.73
C PHE A 68 9.38 52.50 -22.30
N LEU A 69 10.59 52.07 -21.93
CA LEU A 69 11.86 52.69 -22.35
C LEU A 69 12.61 51.94 -23.46
N GLN A 70 12.13 50.76 -23.90
CA GLN A 70 12.83 49.93 -24.89
C GLN A 70 12.19 49.92 -26.29
N GLU A 71 10.91 50.25 -26.43
CA GLU A 71 10.21 50.34 -27.73
C GLU A 71 10.14 51.79 -28.28
N ASN A 72 11.29 52.39 -28.61
CA ASN A 72 11.29 53.65 -29.40
C ASN A 72 12.58 53.94 -30.20
N GLN A 73 12.88 53.08 -31.18
CA GLN A 73 13.59 53.50 -32.40
C GLN A 73 13.45 52.47 -33.55
N ILE A 74 12.96 52.93 -34.70
CA ILE A 74 12.81 52.14 -35.94
C ILE A 74 13.48 52.90 -37.09
N THR A 75 14.44 52.28 -37.79
CA THR A 75 14.74 52.63 -39.20
C THR A 75 15.18 51.39 -40.02
N ILE A 76 14.30 51.05 -40.96
CA ILE A 76 14.33 50.24 -42.21
C ILE A 76 15.67 50.02 -42.98
N PRO A 77 15.74 49.09 -43.99
CA PRO A 77 16.84 48.11 -44.09
C PRO A 77 17.59 48.04 -45.45
N GLY A 78 18.54 47.10 -45.56
CA GLY A 78 19.00 46.55 -46.85
C GLY A 78 20.43 45.98 -46.83
N GLY A 79 20.71 44.97 -47.67
CA GLY A 79 22.07 44.45 -47.91
C GLY A 79 22.14 42.95 -48.19
N VAL A 80 22.70 42.57 -49.34
CA VAL A 80 23.04 41.19 -49.72
C VAL A 80 24.55 41.15 -50.01
N VAL A 81 25.26 40.08 -49.63
CA VAL A 81 26.40 39.42 -50.33
C VAL A 81 27.09 38.40 -49.39
N SER A 82 27.82 37.46 -49.98
CA SER A 82 28.30 36.19 -49.39
C SER A 82 29.78 36.19 -48.96
N GLN A 83 30.17 35.11 -48.26
CA GLN A 83 31.54 34.53 -48.15
C GLN A 83 32.68 35.41 -47.56
N THR A 84 33.37 34.93 -46.51
CA THR A 84 34.55 34.03 -46.58
C THR A 84 35.09 33.65 -45.18
N THR A 85 35.79 32.52 -45.10
CA THR A 85 36.78 32.08 -44.07
C THR A 85 38.13 32.81 -44.28
N PRO A 86 39.21 32.68 -43.45
CA PRO A 86 39.58 31.55 -42.57
C PRO A 86 40.30 31.90 -41.23
N GLU A 87 40.88 30.86 -40.60
CA GLU A 87 42.17 30.76 -39.85
C GLU A 87 42.64 31.95 -38.95
N ASP A 88 43.26 31.73 -37.78
CA ASP A 88 44.27 30.70 -37.48
C ASP A 88 44.48 30.46 -35.95
N VAL A 89 45.30 29.47 -35.57
CA VAL A 89 45.71 29.13 -34.19
C VAL A 89 47.19 28.70 -34.12
N PRO A 90 48.04 29.33 -33.28
CA PRO A 90 48.79 28.50 -32.31
C PRO A 90 49.17 29.13 -30.94
N GLN A 91 49.15 28.26 -29.92
CA GLN A 91 50.05 28.08 -28.74
C GLN A 91 51.15 29.15 -28.43
N SER A 92 51.53 29.41 -27.17
CA SER A 92 52.25 28.41 -26.33
C SER A 92 52.79 28.95 -24.97
N SER A 93 53.04 28.02 -24.04
CA SER A 93 54.06 28.06 -22.94
C SER A 93 53.90 29.03 -21.74
N GLY A 94 54.46 28.65 -20.57
CA GLY A 94 54.51 29.47 -19.35
C GLY A 94 54.52 28.71 -18.01
N THR A 95 55.44 27.74 -17.81
CA THR A 95 55.56 26.88 -16.61
C THR A 95 56.24 27.53 -15.40
N THR A 96 55.93 27.05 -14.17
CA THR A 96 56.85 26.70 -13.03
C THR A 96 56.04 26.46 -11.73
N ASP A 97 56.45 25.67 -10.71
CA ASP A 97 57.21 24.40 -10.66
C ASP A 97 57.19 23.80 -9.22
N SER A 98 57.88 22.67 -8.98
CA SER A 98 58.16 21.94 -7.71
C SER A 98 56.97 21.16 -7.09
N GLN A 99 56.98 19.81 -6.92
CA GLN A 99 57.89 18.84 -6.26
C GLN A 99 57.60 18.70 -4.73
N GLU A 100 57.63 17.53 -4.07
CA GLU A 100 57.83 16.09 -4.44
C GLU A 100 57.18 15.20 -3.32
N GLU A 101 57.32 13.88 -3.13
CA GLU A 101 58.29 12.84 -3.58
C GLU A 101 57.64 11.41 -3.66
N ASN A 102 58.40 10.32 -3.48
CA ASN A 102 58.02 8.90 -3.67
C ASN A 102 57.59 8.18 -2.35
N THR A 103 57.37 6.86 -2.20
CA THR A 103 57.61 5.60 -2.97
C THR A 103 56.40 4.65 -2.86
N SER A 104 56.04 3.71 -3.76
CA SER A 104 56.69 2.92 -4.83
C SER A 104 57.42 1.63 -4.40
N GLU A 105 56.85 0.45 -4.68
CA GLU A 105 57.62 -0.76 -5.03
C GLU A 105 56.75 -1.75 -5.85
N GLU A 106 57.39 -2.61 -6.66
CA GLU A 106 56.76 -3.50 -7.64
C GLU A 106 57.04 -4.98 -7.35
N SER A 107 56.29 -5.90 -7.97
CA SER A 107 56.90 -7.08 -8.63
C SER A 107 55.91 -7.80 -9.56
N SER A 108 56.43 -8.43 -10.61
CA SER A 108 55.66 -9.16 -11.62
C SER A 108 56.54 -10.18 -12.35
N GLU A 109 56.01 -11.36 -12.69
CA GLU A 109 56.33 -12.27 -13.84
C GLU A 109 55.50 -13.58 -13.63
N ASN A 110 54.82 -14.19 -14.63
CA ASN A 110 55.27 -14.94 -15.83
C ASN A 110 56.03 -16.25 -15.44
N ASN A 111 55.93 -17.43 -16.08
CA ASN A 111 55.21 -17.99 -17.26
C ASN A 111 55.22 -19.56 -17.13
N GLU A 112 54.60 -20.49 -17.89
CA GLU A 112 53.68 -20.58 -19.05
C GLU A 112 53.30 -22.10 -19.29
N ILE A 113 52.68 -22.44 -20.43
CA ILE A 113 52.64 -23.77 -21.11
C ILE A 113 51.50 -24.78 -20.78
N ALA A 114 50.37 -24.58 -21.46
CA ALA A 114 49.65 -25.48 -22.38
C ALA A 114 49.66 -27.04 -22.27
N LYS A 115 48.46 -27.63 -22.47
CA LYS A 115 48.08 -28.64 -23.50
C LYS A 115 46.53 -28.69 -23.61
N GLU A 116 45.91 -28.56 -24.78
CA GLU A 116 45.70 -29.54 -25.87
C GLU A 116 44.90 -30.81 -25.47
N GLU A 117 43.63 -30.87 -25.88
CA GLU A 117 43.15 -31.81 -26.91
C GLU A 117 41.80 -31.33 -27.53
N THR A 118 41.38 -31.93 -28.65
CA THR A 118 40.33 -31.39 -29.56
C THR A 118 39.59 -32.49 -30.33
N VAL A 119 38.49 -32.13 -31.02
CA VAL A 119 37.74 -32.97 -32.01
C VAL A 119 36.86 -34.06 -31.32
N ASP A 120 35.66 -34.47 -31.79
CA ASP A 120 34.98 -34.25 -33.09
C ASP A 120 33.49 -33.86 -32.98
N SER A 121 32.93 -33.49 -34.13
CA SER A 121 31.49 -33.35 -34.41
C SER A 121 30.97 -34.52 -35.25
N THR A 122 29.76 -35.00 -34.99
CA THR A 122 28.99 -35.82 -35.95
C THR A 122 27.54 -35.37 -36.07
N ASN A 123 27.10 -35.18 -37.32
CA ASN A 123 25.68 -35.13 -37.69
C ASN A 123 25.15 -36.56 -37.88
N THR A 124 23.90 -36.79 -37.50
CA THR A 124 23.04 -37.74 -38.23
C THR A 124 21.60 -37.24 -38.24
N GLU A 125 21.00 -37.17 -39.42
CA GLU A 125 19.55 -37.06 -39.59
C GLU A 125 18.94 -38.47 -39.51
N GLU A 126 17.72 -38.61 -38.99
CA GLU A 126 16.76 -39.56 -39.58
C GLU A 126 15.31 -39.13 -39.31
N SER A 127 14.35 -39.77 -39.98
CA SER A 127 13.03 -39.21 -40.28
C SER A 127 11.91 -40.25 -40.18
N SER A 128 10.69 -39.78 -39.86
CA SER A 128 9.41 -40.54 -39.87
C SER A 128 9.31 -41.65 -38.80
N THR A 129 8.13 -42.16 -38.42
CA THR A 129 6.80 -42.16 -39.06
C THR A 129 5.66 -41.77 -38.12
N GLU A 130 4.46 -41.61 -38.72
CA GLU A 130 3.18 -41.47 -38.04
C GLU A 130 2.79 -42.73 -37.25
N SER A 131 1.97 -42.56 -36.21
CA SER A 131 0.83 -43.46 -35.96
C SER A 131 -0.37 -42.69 -35.42
N VAL A 132 -1.53 -42.92 -36.02
CA VAL A 132 -2.84 -42.46 -35.56
C VAL A 132 -3.49 -43.65 -34.86
N GLU A 133 -4.19 -43.42 -33.75
CA GLU A 133 -5.24 -44.34 -33.33
C GLU A 133 -6.43 -43.59 -32.71
N THR A 134 -7.62 -44.06 -33.07
CA THR A 134 -8.94 -43.60 -32.58
C THR A 134 -9.24 -44.29 -31.23
N GLU A 135 -10.33 -44.00 -30.50
CA GLU A 135 -11.72 -44.38 -30.80
C GLU A 135 -12.77 -43.38 -30.24
N GLU A 136 -14.01 -43.49 -30.73
CA GLU A 136 -15.21 -42.81 -30.23
C GLU A 136 -16.11 -43.76 -29.39
N PRO A 137 -17.12 -43.26 -28.63
CA PRO A 137 -17.59 -43.92 -27.41
C PRO A 137 -18.90 -44.73 -27.51
N VAL A 138 -19.15 -45.62 -26.54
CA VAL A 138 -20.49 -46.15 -26.21
C VAL A 138 -20.78 -46.20 -24.69
N ASP A 139 -21.87 -45.55 -24.35
CA ASP A 139 -22.77 -45.58 -23.17
C ASP A 139 -22.83 -46.87 -22.31
N THR A 140 -22.94 -46.75 -20.96
CA THR A 140 -24.14 -47.13 -20.15
C THR A 140 -23.97 -47.12 -18.62
N THR A 141 -25.05 -46.65 -17.93
CA THR A 141 -25.56 -47.00 -16.57
C THR A 141 -24.72 -46.90 -15.28
N GLN A 142 -25.26 -46.06 -14.37
CA GLN A 142 -25.37 -46.15 -12.89
C GLN A 142 -24.97 -47.46 -12.17
N GLU A 143 -24.42 -47.34 -10.95
CA GLU A 143 -25.18 -47.75 -9.75
C GLU A 143 -24.78 -47.07 -8.41
N LYS A 144 -25.81 -46.91 -7.56
CA LYS A 144 -25.92 -46.92 -6.08
C LYS A 144 -24.92 -46.25 -5.11
N VAL A 145 -25.53 -45.67 -4.07
CA VAL A 145 -25.03 -45.58 -2.69
C VAL A 145 -26.11 -46.15 -1.75
N GLU A 146 -25.69 -46.95 -0.77
CA GLU A 146 -26.44 -47.52 0.36
C GLU A 146 -25.65 -47.19 1.66
N GLU A 147 -26.20 -47.14 2.88
CA GLU A 147 -27.56 -46.98 3.42
C GLU A 147 -27.43 -46.55 4.92
N GLU A 148 -28.54 -46.50 5.67
CA GLU A 148 -28.66 -46.59 7.14
C GLU A 148 -28.82 -45.32 8.03
N SER A 149 -30.09 -44.93 8.18
CA SER A 149 -30.89 -45.10 9.43
C SER A 149 -30.80 -44.13 10.64
N GLN A 150 -31.99 -43.58 10.93
CA GLN A 150 -32.68 -43.44 12.24
C GLN A 150 -32.22 -42.43 13.34
N PRO A 151 -33.17 -41.63 13.91
CA PRO A 151 -32.93 -40.69 15.02
C PRO A 151 -33.69 -41.03 16.34
N SER A 152 -33.26 -40.42 17.46
CA SER A 152 -34.03 -40.25 18.72
C SER A 152 -33.31 -39.19 19.60
N SER A 153 -33.88 -38.46 20.58
CA SER A 153 -35.27 -38.26 21.06
C SER A 153 -35.37 -36.98 21.96
N SER A 154 -36.59 -36.60 22.38
CA SER A 154 -36.92 -35.63 23.46
C SER A 154 -36.66 -34.13 23.18
N THR A 155 -37.37 -33.14 23.77
CA THR A 155 -38.39 -33.16 24.85
C THR A 155 -39.54 -32.16 24.56
N GLU A 156 -40.66 -32.29 25.28
CA GLU A 156 -41.91 -31.53 25.14
C GLU A 156 -41.85 -30.06 25.64
N ASN A 157 -42.76 -29.21 25.15
CA ASN A 157 -43.66 -28.48 26.06
C ASN A 157 -45.02 -28.09 25.38
N SER A 158 -46.03 -27.84 26.21
CA SER A 158 -47.46 -27.78 25.86
C SER A 158 -47.99 -26.36 25.62
N THR A 159 -48.95 -26.17 24.68
CA THR A 159 -50.35 -25.81 25.04
C THR A 159 -51.32 -25.76 23.85
N VAL A 160 -52.61 -25.93 24.18
CA VAL A 160 -53.76 -26.20 23.29
C VAL A 160 -54.47 -24.93 22.82
N GLN A 161 -54.97 -24.91 21.57
CA GLN A 161 -56.31 -24.45 21.10
C GLN A 161 -56.32 -24.13 19.59
N THR A 162 -57.36 -24.30 18.77
CA THR A 162 -58.47 -25.30 18.63
C THR A 162 -59.22 -24.99 17.32
N SER A 163 -59.94 -25.96 16.76
CA SER A 163 -61.01 -25.85 15.74
C SER A 163 -60.72 -25.16 14.38
N ASP A 164 -60.82 -25.96 13.31
CA ASP A 164 -61.84 -25.91 12.22
C ASP A 164 -62.23 -24.54 11.58
N ASN A 165 -62.67 -24.45 10.32
CA ASN A 165 -63.16 -25.48 9.40
C ASN A 165 -63.14 -24.99 7.92
N SER A 166 -62.86 -25.88 6.96
CA SER A 166 -63.55 -25.93 5.65
C SER A 166 -62.97 -27.04 4.76
N GLU A 167 -63.80 -28.01 4.39
CA GLU A 167 -63.52 -28.98 3.33
C GLU A 167 -63.64 -28.32 1.95
N GLU A 168 -62.84 -28.75 0.97
CA GLU A 168 -63.32 -28.86 -0.41
C GLU A 168 -62.62 -30.04 -1.11
N THR A 169 -63.41 -30.85 -1.82
CA THR A 169 -63.00 -32.18 -2.31
C THR A 169 -62.51 -32.17 -3.75
N GLU A 170 -61.64 -33.15 -4.08
CA GLU A 170 -61.29 -33.45 -5.46
C GLU A 170 -62.52 -33.83 -6.31
N LEU A 171 -62.47 -33.55 -7.61
CA LEU A 171 -62.81 -34.58 -8.61
C LEU A 171 -62.29 -34.26 -10.03
N SER A 172 -61.33 -35.09 -10.47
CA SER A 172 -61.07 -35.57 -11.84
C SER A 172 -61.07 -34.61 -13.05
N GLU A 173 -59.98 -34.69 -13.81
CA GLU A 173 -59.86 -34.24 -15.20
C GLU A 173 -60.90 -34.88 -16.15
N GLU A 174 -61.20 -34.22 -17.27
CA GLU A 174 -61.27 -34.94 -18.56
C GLU A 174 -60.56 -34.14 -19.66
N LYS A 175 -59.93 -34.87 -20.59
CA LYS A 175 -58.87 -34.37 -21.48
C LYS A 175 -59.27 -34.57 -22.95
N THR A 176 -59.54 -33.49 -23.68
CA THR A 176 -59.76 -33.54 -25.13
C THR A 176 -58.84 -32.57 -25.89
N THR A 177 -58.40 -33.00 -27.07
CA THR A 177 -57.34 -32.35 -27.87
C THR A 177 -57.90 -31.47 -29.00
N LYS A 178 -57.20 -30.38 -29.31
CA LYS A 178 -57.34 -29.65 -30.59
C LYS A 178 -56.09 -28.80 -30.88
N THR A 179 -55.80 -28.61 -32.17
CA THR A 179 -54.54 -28.00 -32.64
C THR A 179 -54.83 -26.74 -33.48
N LYS A 180 -53.90 -25.77 -33.38
CA LYS A 180 -53.70 -24.54 -34.20
C LYS A 180 -54.49 -23.25 -33.88
N ALA A 181 -53.66 -22.22 -33.70
CA ALA A 181 -53.78 -20.82 -34.16
C ALA A 181 -54.62 -19.81 -33.36
N SER A 182 -53.91 -18.86 -32.71
CA SER A 182 -54.21 -17.40 -32.79
C SER A 182 -53.17 -16.49 -32.07
N ASP A 183 -51.89 -16.53 -32.46
CA ASP A 183 -50.86 -15.58 -31.95
C ASP A 183 -51.08 -14.14 -32.50
N ILE A 184 -52.07 -13.43 -31.96
CA ILE A 184 -52.48 -12.07 -32.38
C ILE A 184 -52.74 -11.15 -31.16
N SER A 185 -52.70 -11.66 -29.93
CA SER A 185 -53.29 -11.03 -28.73
C SER A 185 -52.65 -9.73 -28.21
N GLN A 186 -51.37 -9.43 -28.48
CA GLN A 186 -50.66 -8.35 -27.78
C GLN A 186 -50.65 -6.97 -28.49
N VAL A 187 -51.29 -6.78 -29.65
CA VAL A 187 -51.32 -5.45 -30.32
C VAL A 187 -52.32 -4.47 -29.68
N SER A 188 -53.35 -4.97 -28.99
CA SER A 188 -54.42 -4.17 -28.40
C SER A 188 -53.98 -3.24 -27.26
N GLU A 189 -52.91 -3.58 -26.55
CA GLU A 189 -52.36 -2.80 -25.43
C GLU A 189 -51.43 -1.66 -25.86
N TRP A 190 -51.07 -1.57 -27.15
CA TRP A 190 -50.21 -0.51 -27.67
C TRP A 190 -51.03 0.57 -28.38
N TYR A 191 -50.87 1.83 -27.97
CA TYR A 191 -51.53 2.94 -28.63
C TYR A 191 -50.79 3.33 -29.91
N ILE A 192 -51.25 2.80 -31.05
CA ILE A 192 -50.59 2.92 -32.35
C ILE A 192 -51.40 3.76 -33.33
N THR A 193 -50.80 4.88 -33.74
CA THR A 193 -51.28 5.77 -34.81
C THR A 193 -50.60 5.39 -36.13
N VAL A 194 -51.23 5.78 -37.26
CA VAL A 194 -50.68 5.55 -38.59
C VAL A 194 -50.73 6.85 -39.38
N SER A 195 -49.62 7.21 -40.03
CA SER A 195 -49.52 8.38 -40.90
C SER A 195 -48.75 8.02 -42.17
N GLY A 196 -49.42 8.11 -43.32
CA GLY A 196 -48.90 7.60 -44.59
C GLY A 196 -48.50 6.12 -44.48
N THR A 197 -47.22 5.84 -44.71
CA THR A 197 -46.61 4.49 -44.63
C THR A 197 -45.94 4.21 -43.28
N THR A 198 -46.14 5.02 -42.24
CA THR A 198 -45.51 4.84 -40.92
C THR A 198 -46.55 4.47 -39.86
N ALA A 199 -46.33 3.33 -39.19
CA ALA A 199 -46.98 3.04 -37.92
C ALA A 199 -46.13 3.60 -36.77
N THR A 200 -46.76 4.25 -35.80
CA THR A 200 -46.08 4.97 -34.73
C THR A 200 -46.60 4.50 -33.38
N ILE A 201 -45.70 4.04 -32.50
CA ILE A 201 -46.00 3.58 -31.13
C ILE A 201 -45.91 4.76 -30.17
N ASN A 202 -47.02 5.06 -29.48
CA ASN A 202 -47.20 6.28 -28.69
C ASN A 202 -47.33 6.05 -27.17
N ASN A 203 -47.77 4.87 -26.73
CA ASN A 203 -47.89 4.48 -25.32
C ASN A 203 -48.15 2.96 -25.20
N TYR A 204 -47.91 2.37 -24.03
CA TYR A 204 -48.40 1.04 -23.63
C TYR A 204 -49.41 1.17 -22.47
N SER A 205 -50.53 0.45 -22.55
CA SER A 205 -51.61 0.49 -21.56
C SER A 205 -51.89 -0.86 -20.87
N GLY A 206 -51.06 -1.88 -21.13
CA GLY A 206 -51.15 -3.17 -20.45
C GLY A 206 -50.65 -3.11 -19.01
N SER A 207 -51.14 -4.01 -18.16
CA SER A 207 -50.86 -3.99 -16.70
C SER A 207 -50.67 -5.36 -16.05
N THR A 208 -50.91 -6.46 -16.77
CA THR A 208 -50.98 -7.83 -16.20
C THR A 208 -50.00 -8.82 -16.84
N HIS A 209 -49.28 -8.45 -17.89
CA HIS A 209 -48.38 -9.34 -18.62
C HIS A 209 -46.97 -9.37 -18.02
N SER A 210 -46.40 -10.57 -17.83
CA SER A 210 -45.00 -10.76 -17.43
C SER A 210 -44.00 -10.54 -18.57
N ILE A 211 -44.47 -10.56 -19.82
CA ILE A 211 -43.67 -10.26 -21.02
C ILE A 211 -44.36 -9.16 -21.80
N ILE A 212 -43.65 -8.04 -22.00
CA ILE A 212 -44.11 -6.92 -22.81
C ILE A 212 -43.34 -6.95 -24.13
N GLU A 213 -44.03 -7.19 -25.24
CA GLU A 213 -43.45 -7.26 -26.58
C GLU A 213 -43.82 -6.04 -27.43
N ILE A 214 -42.82 -5.30 -27.91
CA ILE A 214 -43.03 -4.21 -28.87
C ILE A 214 -43.35 -4.81 -30.26
N PRO A 215 -44.51 -4.50 -30.87
CA PRO A 215 -44.92 -5.11 -32.13
C PRO A 215 -44.11 -4.59 -33.33
N THR A 216 -43.62 -5.52 -34.14
CA THR A 216 -42.97 -5.28 -35.44
C THR A 216 -44.00 -5.06 -36.55
N LEU A 217 -43.52 -4.68 -37.74
CA LEU A 217 -44.39 -4.42 -38.89
C LEU A 217 -45.23 -5.64 -39.29
N GLU A 218 -44.66 -6.83 -39.16
CA GLU A 218 -45.27 -8.12 -39.46
C GLU A 218 -46.36 -8.45 -38.44
N VAL A 219 -46.09 -8.24 -37.15
CA VAL A 219 -47.08 -8.41 -36.07
C VAL A 219 -48.27 -7.47 -36.28
N LEU A 220 -48.03 -6.20 -36.63
CA LEU A 220 -49.09 -5.24 -36.93
C LEU A 220 -49.90 -5.66 -38.17
N LYS A 221 -49.25 -6.01 -39.28
CA LYS A 221 -49.96 -6.45 -40.50
C LYS A 221 -50.73 -7.76 -40.33
N LYS A 222 -50.31 -8.64 -39.42
CA LYS A 222 -51.03 -9.85 -39.02
C LYS A 222 -52.27 -9.54 -38.17
N ALA A 223 -52.18 -8.52 -37.30
CA ALA A 223 -53.28 -8.11 -36.42
C ALA A 223 -54.36 -7.29 -37.15
N ASP A 224 -53.98 -6.34 -38.01
CA ASP A 224 -54.91 -5.61 -38.88
C ASP A 224 -54.25 -5.22 -40.21
N SER A 225 -54.45 -6.07 -41.21
CA SER A 225 -53.94 -5.85 -42.57
C SER A 225 -54.60 -4.67 -43.30
N LYS A 226 -55.77 -4.19 -42.85
CA LYS A 226 -56.45 -3.02 -43.43
C LYS A 226 -55.91 -1.71 -42.87
N LYS A 227 -55.62 -1.65 -41.56
CA LYS A 227 -55.04 -0.47 -40.90
C LYS A 227 -53.54 -0.32 -41.16
N TYR A 228 -52.80 -1.45 -41.22
CA TYR A 228 -51.33 -1.44 -41.27
C TYR A 228 -50.72 -1.96 -42.57
N GLY A 229 -51.50 -2.49 -43.53
CA GLY A 229 -50.98 -3.11 -44.77
C GLY A 229 -50.06 -2.21 -45.60
N GLN A 230 -50.42 -0.92 -45.70
CA GLN A 230 -49.68 0.16 -46.37
C GLN A 230 -48.45 0.66 -45.60
N CYS A 231 -48.24 0.22 -44.36
CA CYS A 231 -47.07 0.63 -43.59
C CYS A 231 -45.79 -0.06 -44.11
N THR A 232 -44.69 0.68 -44.16
CA THR A 232 -43.35 0.17 -44.54
C THR A 232 -42.34 0.25 -43.40
N LYS A 233 -42.68 0.91 -42.29
CA LYS A 233 -41.86 0.96 -41.06
C LYS A 233 -42.72 1.14 -39.81
N VAL A 234 -42.16 0.74 -38.67
CA VAL A 234 -42.66 1.06 -37.32
C VAL A 234 -41.67 2.01 -36.65
N THR A 235 -42.19 3.01 -35.93
CA THR A 235 -41.40 3.98 -35.13
C THR A 235 -41.90 4.05 -33.69
N ILE A 236 -41.03 4.50 -32.77
CA ILE A 236 -41.35 4.69 -31.35
C ILE A 236 -41.19 6.17 -31.00
N THR A 237 -42.22 6.81 -30.45
CA THR A 237 -42.12 8.20 -29.93
C THR A 237 -41.39 8.26 -28.58
N LYS A 238 -41.05 9.46 -28.10
CA LYS A 238 -40.48 9.67 -26.74
C LYS A 238 -41.27 8.98 -25.62
N ASN A 239 -42.60 8.97 -25.73
CA ASN A 239 -43.49 8.35 -24.74
C ASN A 239 -43.97 6.95 -25.20
N GLY A 240 -43.47 6.46 -26.34
CA GLY A 240 -43.89 5.19 -26.93
C GLY A 240 -43.72 4.00 -26.00
N LEU A 241 -42.66 4.03 -25.18
CA LEU A 241 -42.35 3.04 -24.14
C LEU A 241 -42.68 3.58 -22.73
N ASN A 242 -43.79 4.31 -22.60
CA ASN A 242 -44.35 4.70 -21.31
C ASN A 242 -45.49 3.76 -20.92
N THR A 243 -45.69 3.58 -19.62
CA THR A 243 -46.79 2.84 -19.00
C THR A 243 -47.06 3.43 -17.62
N GLY A 244 -48.34 3.49 -17.22
CA GLY A 244 -48.73 3.85 -15.85
C GLY A 244 -48.83 2.65 -14.90
N ALA A 245 -48.42 1.45 -15.31
CA ALA A 245 -48.59 0.21 -14.57
C ALA A 245 -47.30 -0.22 -13.84
N SER A 246 -47.47 -0.83 -12.68
CA SER A 246 -46.42 -1.57 -11.96
C SER A 246 -46.56 -3.05 -12.28
N PHE A 247 -45.46 -3.69 -12.69
CA PHE A 247 -45.42 -5.10 -13.08
C PHE A 247 -44.65 -5.97 -12.07
N ALA A 248 -44.66 -7.30 -12.26
CA ALA A 248 -43.98 -8.25 -11.39
C ALA A 248 -42.94 -9.07 -12.17
N ASN A 249 -41.65 -8.71 -12.02
CA ASN A 249 -40.50 -9.41 -12.60
C ASN A 249 -40.55 -9.57 -14.14
N ASN A 250 -40.70 -8.45 -14.87
CA ASN A 250 -40.93 -8.51 -16.31
C ASN A 250 -39.68 -8.66 -17.18
N THR A 251 -39.85 -9.40 -18.28
CA THR A 251 -39.01 -9.33 -19.48
C THR A 251 -39.65 -8.36 -20.48
N PHE A 252 -38.85 -7.46 -21.06
CA PHE A 252 -39.31 -6.50 -22.07
C PHE A 252 -38.53 -6.70 -23.36
N ARG A 253 -39.21 -6.90 -24.49
CA ARG A 253 -38.55 -7.28 -25.75
C ARG A 253 -39.15 -6.63 -26.99
N THR A 254 -38.35 -6.50 -28.03
CA THR A 254 -38.87 -6.32 -29.40
C THR A 254 -39.38 -7.65 -29.95
N GLY A 255 -40.50 -7.63 -30.68
CA GLY A 255 -40.95 -8.78 -31.47
C GLY A 255 -40.02 -9.13 -32.63
N THR A 256 -40.31 -10.25 -33.29
CA THR A 256 -39.56 -10.75 -34.45
C THR A 256 -40.05 -10.12 -35.76
N GLY A 257 -39.18 -10.00 -36.76
CA GLY A 257 -39.47 -9.36 -38.05
C GLY A 257 -38.66 -8.08 -38.29
N SER A 258 -39.22 -7.15 -39.07
CA SER A 258 -38.59 -5.88 -39.43
C SER A 258 -38.19 -5.05 -38.22
N LYS A 259 -36.99 -4.45 -38.28
CA LYS A 259 -36.48 -3.56 -37.24
C LYS A 259 -37.40 -2.37 -36.97
N ILE A 260 -37.50 -1.98 -35.70
CA ILE A 260 -38.28 -0.83 -35.25
C ILE A 260 -37.37 0.40 -35.17
N VAL A 261 -37.69 1.45 -35.92
CA VAL A 261 -36.84 2.64 -36.06
C VAL A 261 -36.99 3.55 -34.85
N VAL A 262 -35.87 3.91 -34.23
CA VAL A 262 -35.82 4.78 -33.04
C VAL A 262 -35.06 6.08 -33.28
N SER A 263 -35.31 7.04 -32.39
CA SER A 263 -34.65 8.34 -32.31
C SER A 263 -33.99 8.52 -30.94
N ASP A 264 -33.16 9.55 -30.79
CA ASP A 264 -32.59 10.01 -29.51
C ASP A 264 -33.63 10.13 -28.38
N SER A 265 -34.88 10.43 -28.72
CA SER A 265 -35.97 10.56 -27.75
C SER A 265 -36.61 9.24 -27.33
N SER A 266 -36.56 8.21 -28.18
CA SER A 266 -37.41 7.01 -28.11
C SER A 266 -37.09 6.06 -26.94
N LEU A 267 -35.92 6.20 -26.33
CA LEU A 267 -35.46 5.41 -25.18
C LEU A 267 -35.20 6.27 -23.93
N PHE A 268 -35.40 7.58 -24.00
CA PHE A 268 -35.03 8.51 -22.92
C PHE A 268 -35.80 8.20 -21.63
N LYS A 269 -35.07 7.84 -20.56
CA LYS A 269 -35.63 7.46 -19.24
C LYS A 269 -36.59 6.25 -19.28
N PHE A 270 -36.35 5.27 -20.15
CA PHE A 270 -37.11 4.01 -20.23
C PHE A 270 -37.51 3.46 -18.85
N CYS A 271 -36.54 3.32 -17.95
CA CYS A 271 -36.72 2.71 -16.64
C CYS A 271 -37.52 3.54 -15.63
N SER A 272 -37.77 4.83 -15.88
CA SER A 272 -38.69 5.62 -15.05
C SER A 272 -40.13 5.08 -15.11
N ASN A 273 -40.47 4.38 -16.20
CA ASN A 273 -41.79 3.77 -16.42
C ASN A 273 -41.75 2.24 -16.21
N PHE A 274 -40.58 1.68 -15.87
CA PHE A 274 -40.29 0.24 -15.81
C PHE A 274 -39.29 -0.14 -14.70
N ASN A 275 -39.42 0.47 -13.52
CA ASN A 275 -38.52 0.25 -12.37
C ASN A 275 -38.39 -1.23 -11.91
N VAL A 276 -39.31 -2.11 -12.32
CA VAL A 276 -39.42 -3.55 -12.00
C VAL A 276 -38.92 -4.50 -13.09
N ILE A 277 -38.46 -4.02 -14.25
CA ILE A 277 -37.90 -4.89 -15.30
C ILE A 277 -36.63 -5.59 -14.80
N LYS A 278 -36.52 -6.88 -15.10
CA LYS A 278 -35.30 -7.68 -14.87
C LYS A 278 -34.53 -7.97 -16.15
N GLU A 279 -35.22 -8.11 -17.28
CA GLU A 279 -34.63 -8.49 -18.55
C GLU A 279 -35.07 -7.59 -19.70
N VAL A 280 -34.13 -7.18 -20.55
CA VAL A 280 -34.38 -6.34 -21.72
C VAL A 280 -33.77 -6.98 -22.97
N ASN A 281 -34.56 -7.15 -24.03
CA ASN A 281 -34.06 -7.56 -25.34
C ASN A 281 -34.53 -6.58 -26.44
N LEU A 282 -33.68 -5.60 -26.73
CA LEU A 282 -33.94 -4.55 -27.72
C LEU A 282 -33.07 -4.69 -28.97
N SER A 283 -32.61 -5.92 -29.25
CA SER A 283 -31.74 -6.23 -30.39
C SER A 283 -32.38 -5.91 -31.75
N ASN A 284 -33.72 -5.94 -31.87
CA ASN A 284 -34.44 -5.63 -33.11
C ASN A 284 -34.80 -4.13 -33.27
N LEU A 285 -34.15 -3.22 -32.54
CA LEU A 285 -34.22 -1.79 -32.83
C LEU A 285 -33.26 -1.41 -33.97
N ASP A 286 -33.66 -0.43 -34.78
CA ASP A 286 -32.76 0.30 -35.67
C ASP A 286 -32.34 1.61 -35.01
N THR A 287 -31.13 1.60 -34.44
CA THR A 287 -30.47 2.77 -33.83
C THR A 287 -29.54 3.50 -34.79
N SER A 288 -29.51 3.17 -36.09
CA SER A 288 -28.53 3.74 -37.05
C SER A 288 -28.56 5.27 -37.15
N ASN A 289 -29.70 5.88 -36.84
CA ASN A 289 -29.92 7.34 -36.85
C ASN A 289 -29.84 7.98 -35.45
N VAL A 290 -29.50 7.22 -34.41
CA VAL A 290 -29.40 7.71 -33.02
C VAL A 290 -28.02 8.36 -32.80
N THR A 291 -28.04 9.59 -32.30
CA THR A 291 -26.86 10.37 -31.91
C THR A 291 -26.73 10.53 -30.39
N HIS A 292 -27.81 10.36 -29.61
CA HIS A 292 -27.78 10.43 -28.14
C HIS A 292 -28.43 9.21 -27.50
N LEU A 293 -27.72 8.55 -26.58
CA LEU A 293 -28.22 7.45 -25.73
C LEU A 293 -28.21 7.84 -24.23
N ALA A 294 -28.16 9.14 -23.94
CA ALA A 294 -28.08 9.66 -22.58
C ALA A 294 -29.31 9.28 -21.73
N SER A 295 -29.06 8.81 -20.50
CA SER A 295 -30.08 8.33 -19.56
C SER A 295 -31.07 7.29 -20.14
N ALA A 296 -30.68 6.50 -21.14
CA ALA A 296 -31.58 5.53 -21.77
C ALA A 296 -32.12 4.51 -20.75
N PHE A 297 -31.25 3.87 -19.97
CA PHE A 297 -31.61 2.90 -18.93
C PHE A 297 -31.39 3.46 -17.50
N GLU A 298 -31.37 4.78 -17.31
CA GLU A 298 -31.14 5.37 -15.99
C GLU A 298 -32.21 4.92 -14.97
N SER A 299 -31.73 4.40 -13.84
CA SER A 299 -32.49 3.84 -12.72
C SER A 299 -33.28 2.56 -13.00
N CYS A 300 -32.82 1.73 -13.95
CA CYS A 300 -33.22 0.32 -14.07
C CYS A 300 -32.66 -0.52 -12.91
N LYS A 301 -33.13 -0.26 -11.69
CA LYS A 301 -32.57 -0.85 -10.46
C LYS A 301 -32.60 -2.38 -10.43
N ASN A 302 -33.65 -2.98 -11.00
CA ASN A 302 -33.87 -4.44 -11.04
C ASN A 302 -33.25 -5.15 -12.26
N LEU A 303 -32.73 -4.40 -13.25
CA LEU A 303 -32.23 -4.96 -14.51
C LEU A 303 -30.97 -5.80 -14.27
N THR A 304 -31.07 -7.12 -14.48
CA THR A 304 -29.93 -8.05 -14.40
C THR A 304 -29.32 -8.33 -15.76
N THR A 305 -30.16 -8.39 -16.80
CA THR A 305 -29.81 -8.93 -18.12
C THR A 305 -30.29 -8.00 -19.24
N ILE A 306 -29.40 -7.61 -20.15
CA ILE A 306 -29.78 -6.75 -21.28
C ILE A 306 -29.06 -7.15 -22.59
N ASN A 307 -29.85 -7.40 -23.63
CA ASN A 307 -29.40 -7.73 -24.98
C ASN A 307 -29.69 -6.57 -25.95
N LEU A 308 -28.62 -5.97 -26.47
CA LEU A 308 -28.64 -4.85 -27.43
C LEU A 308 -27.95 -5.21 -28.75
N SER A 309 -27.69 -6.49 -29.03
CA SER A 309 -26.68 -6.95 -30.02
C SER A 309 -26.84 -6.40 -31.44
N GLY A 310 -28.07 -6.11 -31.87
CA GLY A 310 -28.35 -5.53 -33.18
C GLY A 310 -28.22 -4.00 -33.28
N TRP A 311 -27.84 -3.29 -32.22
CA TRP A 311 -27.71 -1.83 -32.24
C TRP A 311 -26.48 -1.39 -33.04
N ASN A 312 -26.67 -0.38 -33.88
CA ASN A 312 -25.59 0.40 -34.50
C ASN A 312 -25.35 1.66 -33.67
N VAL A 313 -24.18 1.79 -33.05
CA VAL A 313 -23.79 2.98 -32.24
C VAL A 313 -22.78 3.90 -32.95
N SER A 314 -22.51 3.68 -34.25
CA SER A 314 -21.50 4.42 -35.02
C SER A 314 -21.80 5.93 -35.24
N ASN A 315 -22.99 6.40 -34.89
CA ASN A 315 -23.39 7.81 -34.91
C ASN A 315 -23.60 8.42 -33.52
N VAL A 316 -23.44 7.64 -32.45
CA VAL A 316 -23.67 8.10 -31.07
C VAL A 316 -22.52 9.00 -30.61
N THR A 317 -22.86 10.19 -30.13
CA THR A 317 -21.95 11.22 -29.61
C THR A 317 -21.98 11.32 -28.09
N SER A 318 -23.03 10.84 -27.42
CA SER A 318 -23.15 10.79 -25.95
C SER A 318 -23.85 9.54 -25.43
N MET A 319 -23.27 8.94 -24.39
CA MET A 319 -23.81 7.82 -23.60
C MET A 319 -23.89 8.16 -22.10
N SER A 320 -23.88 9.45 -21.75
CA SER A 320 -23.86 9.92 -20.36
C SER A 320 -25.05 9.38 -19.55
N ALA A 321 -24.79 8.86 -18.34
CA ALA A 321 -25.76 8.26 -17.43
C ALA A 321 -26.57 7.07 -17.99
N MET A 322 -26.15 6.44 -19.10
CA MET A 322 -26.95 5.42 -19.81
C MET A 322 -27.43 4.25 -18.93
N PHE A 323 -26.65 3.80 -17.94
CA PHE A 323 -27.00 2.77 -16.95
C PHE A 323 -26.90 3.26 -15.50
N ARG A 324 -26.96 4.58 -15.29
CA ARG A 324 -26.83 5.18 -13.95
C ARG A 324 -27.88 4.61 -12.98
N ASN A 325 -27.47 4.19 -11.80
CA ASN A 325 -28.28 3.51 -10.77
C ASN A 325 -28.89 2.16 -11.22
N CYS A 326 -28.32 1.46 -12.22
CA CYS A 326 -28.67 0.06 -12.52
C CYS A 326 -28.01 -0.90 -11.51
N THR A 327 -28.49 -0.87 -10.26
CA THR A 327 -27.90 -1.55 -9.10
C THR A 327 -27.82 -3.07 -9.23
N SER A 328 -28.68 -3.72 -10.02
CA SER A 328 -28.68 -5.17 -10.28
C SER A 328 -27.93 -5.61 -11.54
N LEU A 329 -27.35 -4.68 -12.33
CA LEU A 329 -26.71 -5.01 -13.61
C LEU A 329 -25.42 -5.82 -13.38
N LYS A 330 -25.34 -7.00 -14.00
CA LYS A 330 -24.22 -7.95 -13.81
C LYS A 330 -23.16 -7.91 -14.91
N SER A 331 -23.47 -7.35 -16.08
CA SER A 331 -22.56 -7.27 -17.21
C SER A 331 -22.89 -6.09 -18.14
N ILE A 332 -21.91 -5.66 -18.93
CA ILE A 332 -22.03 -4.54 -19.88
C ILE A 332 -22.16 -5.11 -21.31
N PRO A 333 -23.13 -4.67 -22.13
CA PRO A 333 -23.24 -5.11 -23.53
C PRO A 333 -22.02 -4.69 -24.37
N SER A 334 -21.39 -5.67 -25.02
CA SER A 334 -20.17 -5.48 -25.83
C SER A 334 -20.36 -4.57 -27.04
N ASN A 335 -21.59 -4.49 -27.58
CA ASN A 335 -21.93 -3.73 -28.78
C ASN A 335 -22.05 -2.21 -28.57
N LEU A 336 -21.68 -1.68 -27.40
CA LEU A 336 -21.76 -0.25 -27.05
C LEU A 336 -20.48 0.55 -27.38
N ASN A 337 -19.62 -0.01 -28.24
CA ASN A 337 -18.38 0.60 -28.72
C ASN A 337 -18.64 1.82 -29.65
N ALA A 338 -19.01 2.96 -29.07
CA ALA A 338 -19.36 4.19 -29.78
C ALA A 338 -18.14 5.06 -30.07
N ALA A 339 -17.40 4.77 -31.15
CA ALA A 339 -16.15 5.46 -31.51
C ALA A 339 -16.25 7.00 -31.75
N LYS A 340 -17.46 7.54 -31.89
CA LYS A 340 -17.74 9.00 -31.99
C LYS A 340 -18.16 9.63 -30.66
N ALA A 341 -18.35 8.86 -29.59
CA ALA A 341 -18.85 9.37 -28.33
C ALA A 341 -17.78 10.20 -27.60
N THR A 342 -18.19 11.41 -27.18
CA THR A 342 -17.35 12.36 -26.44
C THR A 342 -17.65 12.34 -24.94
N ASN A 343 -18.81 11.82 -24.54
CA ASN A 343 -19.29 11.87 -23.17
C ASN A 343 -19.84 10.52 -22.69
N PHE A 344 -19.16 9.94 -21.70
CA PHE A 344 -19.51 8.71 -20.97
C PHE A 344 -19.74 9.00 -19.47
N SER A 345 -19.91 10.28 -19.09
CA SER A 345 -20.03 10.68 -17.68
C SER A 345 -21.19 9.96 -16.98
N SER A 346 -20.94 9.45 -15.78
CA SER A 346 -21.87 8.68 -14.95
C SER A 346 -22.48 7.42 -15.60
N MET A 347 -21.91 6.90 -16.69
CA MET A 347 -22.52 5.82 -17.49
C MET A 347 -22.92 4.60 -16.65
N PHE A 348 -22.11 4.20 -15.66
CA PHE A 348 -22.34 3.07 -14.75
C PHE A 348 -22.32 3.48 -13.27
N HIS A 349 -22.53 4.77 -12.96
CA HIS A 349 -22.58 5.28 -11.58
C HIS A 349 -23.63 4.51 -10.76
N ASN A 350 -23.26 3.99 -9.58
CA ASN A 350 -24.03 3.08 -8.73
C ASN A 350 -24.48 1.76 -9.40
N CYS A 351 -23.73 1.22 -10.35
CA CYS A 351 -23.91 -0.17 -10.82
C CYS A 351 -23.30 -1.19 -9.84
N THR A 352 -23.86 -1.24 -8.63
CA THR A 352 -23.36 -2.01 -7.47
C THR A 352 -23.27 -3.53 -7.65
N SER A 353 -23.77 -4.11 -8.74
CA SER A 353 -23.67 -5.57 -9.04
C SER A 353 -22.61 -5.91 -10.09
N LEU A 354 -21.88 -4.94 -10.64
CA LEU A 354 -20.74 -5.20 -11.52
C LEU A 354 -19.53 -5.63 -10.67
N THR A 355 -18.90 -6.75 -11.05
CA THR A 355 -17.73 -7.32 -10.36
C THR A 355 -16.48 -7.33 -11.22
N THR A 356 -16.60 -7.71 -12.49
CA THR A 356 -15.52 -7.72 -13.49
C THR A 356 -16.00 -7.01 -14.75
N ILE A 357 -15.18 -6.08 -15.26
CA ILE A 357 -15.47 -5.27 -16.44
C ILE A 357 -14.30 -5.36 -17.42
N ASP A 358 -14.55 -5.78 -18.67
CA ASP A 358 -13.58 -5.64 -19.76
C ASP A 358 -14.11 -4.69 -20.83
N LEU A 359 -13.39 -3.60 -21.05
CA LEU A 359 -13.68 -2.58 -22.06
C LEU A 359 -12.45 -2.30 -22.94
N ASN A 360 -11.45 -3.19 -22.95
CA ASN A 360 -10.23 -3.04 -23.76
C ASN A 360 -10.48 -3.14 -25.27
N SER A 361 -11.70 -3.53 -25.67
CA SER A 361 -12.20 -3.49 -27.05
C SER A 361 -12.83 -2.14 -27.44
N TRP A 362 -13.12 -1.25 -26.50
CA TRP A 362 -13.80 0.03 -26.77
C TRP A 362 -12.85 1.07 -27.34
N ASN A 363 -13.24 1.67 -28.47
CA ASN A 363 -12.56 2.81 -29.06
C ASN A 363 -13.04 4.11 -28.39
N VAL A 364 -12.34 4.50 -27.32
CA VAL A 364 -12.60 5.76 -26.60
C VAL A 364 -11.77 6.95 -27.13
N SER A 365 -11.16 6.86 -28.32
CA SER A 365 -10.29 7.92 -28.87
C SER A 365 -11.00 9.25 -29.17
N SER A 366 -12.32 9.31 -29.06
CA SER A 366 -13.14 10.53 -29.13
C SER A 366 -13.60 11.05 -27.76
N ALA A 367 -13.37 10.31 -26.67
CA ALA A 367 -13.87 10.65 -25.34
C ALA A 367 -13.16 11.88 -24.76
N ILE A 368 -13.96 12.78 -24.17
CA ILE A 368 -13.53 14.01 -23.50
C ILE A 368 -13.94 13.97 -22.03
N TYR A 369 -15.11 13.40 -21.72
CA TYR A 369 -15.68 13.37 -20.37
C TYR A 369 -16.07 11.95 -19.91
N MET A 370 -15.46 11.49 -18.81
CA MET A 370 -15.73 10.22 -18.12
C MET A 370 -15.99 10.42 -16.62
N ARG A 371 -16.44 11.62 -16.22
CA ARG A 371 -16.70 11.97 -14.81
C ARG A 371 -17.68 11.00 -14.17
N ASN A 372 -17.38 10.51 -12.98
CA ASN A 372 -18.18 9.56 -12.21
C ASN A 372 -18.52 8.24 -12.96
N MET A 373 -17.77 7.83 -13.99
CA MET A 373 -18.21 6.75 -14.91
C MET A 373 -18.52 5.42 -14.20
N PHE A 374 -17.76 5.05 -13.17
CA PHE A 374 -17.95 3.86 -12.33
C PHE A 374 -18.14 4.21 -10.84
N ASP A 375 -18.38 5.49 -10.53
CA ASP A 375 -18.58 5.99 -9.16
C ASP A 375 -19.67 5.20 -8.43
N GLY A 376 -19.34 4.62 -7.27
CA GLY A 376 -20.25 3.76 -6.50
C GLY A 376 -20.40 2.31 -7.01
N CYS A 377 -19.54 1.84 -7.93
CA CYS A 377 -19.45 0.41 -8.29
C CYS A 377 -18.73 -0.41 -7.20
N SER A 378 -19.27 -0.42 -5.98
CA SER A 378 -18.59 -0.95 -4.77
C SER A 378 -18.27 -2.45 -4.77
N ASN A 379 -18.84 -3.26 -5.67
CA ASN A 379 -18.47 -4.67 -5.86
C ASN A 379 -17.45 -4.93 -6.98
N LEU A 380 -17.01 -3.90 -7.70
CA LEU A 380 -16.05 -4.01 -8.79
C LEU A 380 -14.67 -4.38 -8.24
N THR A 381 -14.16 -5.57 -8.59
CA THR A 381 -12.82 -6.04 -8.23
C THR A 381 -11.82 -5.85 -9.36
N THR A 382 -12.29 -5.88 -10.62
CA THR A 382 -11.42 -5.99 -11.80
C THR A 382 -11.92 -5.13 -12.95
N ILE A 383 -11.07 -4.28 -13.53
CA ILE A 383 -11.40 -3.50 -14.72
C ILE A 383 -10.25 -3.44 -15.75
N ASN A 384 -10.53 -3.86 -16.99
CA ASN A 384 -9.57 -3.88 -18.09
C ASN A 384 -9.81 -2.69 -19.03
N ILE A 385 -8.97 -1.66 -18.90
CA ILE A 385 -9.05 -0.35 -19.60
C ILE A 385 -7.67 0.19 -20.03
N ASN A 386 -6.62 -0.62 -19.94
CA ASN A 386 -5.25 -0.21 -20.20
C ASN A 386 -4.95 0.03 -21.70
N ARG A 387 -5.80 -0.45 -22.62
CA ARG A 387 -5.67 -0.24 -24.08
C ARG A 387 -6.40 1.00 -24.61
N TRP A 388 -6.95 1.83 -23.73
CA TRP A 388 -7.72 3.03 -24.12
C TRP A 388 -6.83 4.18 -24.61
N ASP A 389 -7.07 4.67 -25.82
CA ASP A 389 -6.47 5.93 -26.30
C ASP A 389 -7.16 7.13 -25.64
N THR A 390 -6.62 7.57 -24.50
CA THR A 390 -7.12 8.71 -23.72
C THR A 390 -6.54 10.06 -24.16
N SER A 391 -5.96 10.19 -25.36
CA SER A 391 -5.34 11.44 -25.88
C SER A 391 -6.27 12.67 -25.94
N LYS A 392 -7.59 12.49 -25.88
CA LYS A 392 -8.58 13.57 -25.84
C LYS A 392 -9.30 13.70 -24.49
N LEU A 393 -8.99 12.85 -23.52
CA LEU A 393 -9.68 12.77 -22.24
C LEU A 393 -9.29 13.98 -21.37
N GLU A 394 -10.27 14.83 -21.08
CA GLU A 394 -10.07 16.10 -20.36
C GLU A 394 -10.71 16.12 -18.97
N ALA A 395 -11.59 15.15 -18.65
CA ALA A 395 -12.12 15.00 -17.30
C ALA A 395 -12.53 13.59 -16.88
N VAL A 396 -12.06 13.22 -15.69
CA VAL A 396 -12.25 11.92 -15.01
C VAL A 396 -12.62 12.09 -13.53
N ASP A 397 -13.10 13.27 -13.11
CA ASP A 397 -13.52 13.54 -11.74
C ASP A 397 -14.43 12.42 -11.19
N ARG A 398 -14.12 11.87 -10.00
CA ARG A 398 -14.78 10.72 -9.35
C ARG A 398 -14.90 9.42 -10.16
N MET A 399 -14.13 9.22 -11.24
CA MET A 399 -14.35 8.10 -12.17
C MET A 399 -14.41 6.70 -11.53
N PHE A 400 -13.61 6.45 -10.47
CA PHE A 400 -13.59 5.21 -9.68
C PHE A 400 -13.81 5.48 -8.18
N ALA A 401 -14.52 6.56 -7.85
CA ALA A 401 -14.88 6.84 -6.46
C ALA A 401 -15.79 5.74 -5.91
N ASP A 402 -15.61 5.37 -4.65
CA ASP A 402 -16.41 4.39 -3.91
C ASP A 402 -16.47 2.98 -4.53
N CYS A 403 -15.56 2.69 -5.47
CA CYS A 403 -15.16 1.35 -5.90
C CYS A 403 -14.27 0.69 -4.83
N THR A 404 -14.81 0.44 -3.63
CA THR A 404 -14.05 0.02 -2.44
C THR A 404 -13.33 -1.33 -2.59
N LYS A 405 -13.82 -2.23 -3.46
CA LYS A 405 -13.15 -3.51 -3.78
C LYS A 405 -12.16 -3.44 -4.93
N LEU A 406 -12.01 -2.28 -5.58
CA LEU A 406 -11.11 -2.12 -6.73
C LEU A 406 -9.71 -1.74 -6.24
N THR A 407 -8.96 -2.77 -5.84
CA THR A 407 -7.62 -2.61 -5.24
C THR A 407 -6.50 -2.46 -6.26
N LYS A 408 -6.71 -2.85 -7.53
CA LYS A 408 -5.75 -2.66 -8.62
C LYS A 408 -6.41 -2.09 -9.87
N ILE A 409 -5.80 -1.06 -10.44
CA ILE A 409 -6.25 -0.42 -11.70
C ILE A 409 -5.03 -0.25 -12.60
N ASP A 410 -5.11 -0.70 -13.85
CA ASP A 410 -4.05 -0.52 -14.85
C ASP A 410 -4.42 0.58 -15.85
N LEU A 411 -3.70 1.70 -15.77
CA LEU A 411 -3.77 2.86 -16.68
C LEU A 411 -2.47 3.02 -17.48
N SER A 412 -1.59 2.02 -17.54
CA SER A 412 -0.24 2.14 -18.12
C SER A 412 -0.20 2.63 -19.57
N GLY A 413 -1.20 2.29 -20.39
CA GLY A 413 -1.34 2.77 -21.78
C GLY A 413 -2.04 4.11 -21.96
N TRP A 414 -2.45 4.79 -20.87
CA TRP A 414 -3.16 6.08 -20.94
C TRP A 414 -2.23 7.24 -21.33
N LYS A 415 -2.82 8.32 -21.84
CA LYS A 415 -2.13 9.55 -22.26
C LYS A 415 -2.60 10.71 -21.38
N THR A 416 -2.05 10.82 -20.17
CA THR A 416 -2.53 11.75 -19.13
C THR A 416 -2.28 13.24 -19.39
N SER A 417 -1.62 13.61 -20.50
CA SER A 417 -1.19 14.99 -20.82
C SER A 417 -2.30 16.06 -20.88
N LYS A 418 -3.57 15.66 -21.05
CA LYS A 418 -4.74 16.56 -20.96
C LYS A 418 -5.45 16.55 -19.61
N ILE A 419 -5.22 15.53 -18.78
CA ILE A 419 -5.86 15.36 -17.48
C ILE A 419 -5.09 16.20 -16.46
N ASN A 420 -5.60 17.39 -16.17
CA ASN A 420 -5.01 18.30 -15.19
C ASN A 420 -5.67 18.14 -13.81
N THR A 421 -5.06 18.74 -12.78
CA THR A 421 -5.47 18.59 -11.36
C THR A 421 -6.89 19.08 -11.05
N ARG A 422 -7.51 19.92 -11.89
CA ARG A 422 -8.91 20.36 -11.74
C ARG A 422 -9.95 19.40 -12.34
N SER A 423 -9.49 18.40 -13.09
CA SER A 423 -10.34 17.47 -13.84
C SER A 423 -10.14 16.01 -13.41
N ILE A 424 -9.52 15.80 -12.26
CA ILE A 424 -9.24 14.52 -11.62
C ILE A 424 -9.61 14.56 -10.12
N SER A 425 -10.54 15.45 -9.72
CA SER A 425 -10.97 15.52 -8.33
C SER A 425 -11.61 14.19 -7.91
N ASP A 426 -11.23 13.70 -6.74
CA ASP A 426 -11.79 12.51 -6.08
C ASP A 426 -11.78 11.24 -6.97
N PHE A 427 -10.86 11.17 -7.95
CA PHE A 427 -10.77 10.14 -9.00
C PHE A 427 -10.87 8.71 -8.48
N VAL A 428 -10.25 8.45 -7.32
CA VAL A 428 -10.24 7.19 -6.58
C VAL A 428 -10.58 7.43 -5.09
N PHE A 429 -11.50 8.35 -4.79
CA PHE A 429 -12.02 8.53 -3.43
C PHE A 429 -12.70 7.25 -2.90
N CYS A 430 -12.69 7.04 -1.59
CA CYS A 430 -13.58 6.11 -0.89
C CYS A 430 -14.07 6.70 0.43
N ASP A 431 -15.30 6.41 0.85
CA ASP A 431 -15.84 6.76 2.18
C ASP A 431 -15.06 6.12 3.37
N SER A 432 -14.20 5.13 3.10
CA SER A 432 -13.34 4.48 4.09
C SER A 432 -11.94 4.20 3.55
N GLU A 433 -10.96 4.03 4.46
CA GLU A 433 -9.60 3.65 4.09
C GLU A 433 -9.58 2.31 3.31
N THR A 434 -8.97 2.31 2.13
CA THR A 434 -8.92 1.14 1.23
C THR A 434 -7.58 1.05 0.49
N PRO A 435 -7.03 -0.17 0.27
CA PRO A 435 -5.78 -0.34 -0.45
C PRO A 435 -5.94 -0.10 -1.95
N LEU A 436 -4.93 0.53 -2.57
CA LEU A 436 -4.87 0.79 -4.00
C LEU A 436 -3.46 0.59 -4.57
N LEU A 437 -3.41 -0.04 -5.74
CA LEU A 437 -2.29 -0.05 -6.67
C LEU A 437 -2.76 0.44 -8.04
N LEU A 438 -2.34 1.65 -8.41
CA LEU A 438 -2.57 2.27 -9.69
C LEU A 438 -1.30 2.14 -10.55
N LEU A 439 -1.34 1.33 -11.61
CA LEU A 439 -0.25 1.29 -12.58
C LEU A 439 -0.44 2.45 -13.56
N VAL A 440 0.59 3.28 -13.71
CA VAL A 440 0.51 4.52 -14.50
C VAL A 440 1.56 4.56 -15.60
N PRO A 441 1.39 5.39 -16.65
CA PRO A 441 2.39 5.55 -17.70
C PRO A 441 3.75 5.99 -17.13
N GLU A 442 4.85 5.49 -17.71
CA GLU A 442 6.22 5.82 -17.28
C GLU A 442 6.46 7.34 -17.20
N ASN A 443 5.99 8.07 -18.22
CA ASN A 443 6.11 9.53 -18.33
C ASN A 443 4.94 10.30 -17.69
N ASP A 444 4.12 9.69 -16.83
CA ASP A 444 3.08 10.42 -16.10
C ASP A 444 3.67 11.50 -15.18
N THR A 445 3.00 12.64 -15.12
CA THR A 445 3.41 13.80 -14.31
C THR A 445 2.33 14.25 -13.31
N VAL A 446 1.18 13.57 -13.28
CA VAL A 446 -0.05 13.99 -12.56
C VAL A 446 -0.46 12.93 -11.54
N LEU A 447 -0.78 11.71 -11.99
CA LEU A 447 -1.19 10.59 -11.13
C LEU A 447 -0.12 10.27 -10.08
N LYS A 448 1.17 10.28 -10.45
CA LYS A 448 2.31 10.05 -9.53
C LYS A 448 2.47 11.10 -8.43
N LYS A 449 1.70 12.20 -8.46
CA LYS A 449 1.77 13.32 -7.51
C LYS A 449 0.48 13.57 -6.73
N MET A 450 -0.55 12.73 -6.90
CA MET A 450 -1.83 12.89 -6.18
C MET A 450 -1.70 12.50 -4.71
N ASN A 451 -2.41 13.22 -3.82
CA ASN A 451 -2.51 12.87 -2.41
C ASN A 451 -3.60 11.79 -2.20
N TYR A 452 -3.24 10.54 -2.47
CA TYR A 452 -4.13 9.38 -2.30
C TYR A 452 -4.66 9.22 -0.87
N GLY A 453 -3.91 9.66 0.15
CA GLY A 453 -4.37 9.68 1.55
C GLY A 453 -5.58 10.62 1.76
N SER A 454 -5.63 11.77 1.07
CA SER A 454 -6.82 12.65 1.09
C SER A 454 -8.05 12.08 0.37
N TRP A 455 -7.89 10.93 -0.29
CA TRP A 455 -8.94 10.15 -0.93
C TRP A 455 -9.23 8.82 -0.19
N ASN A 456 -8.71 8.67 1.03
CA ASN A 456 -8.78 7.45 1.84
C ASN A 456 -8.23 6.21 1.09
N ARG A 457 -7.18 6.40 0.27
CA ARG A 457 -6.44 5.28 -0.35
C ARG A 457 -5.05 5.16 0.26
N ILE A 458 -4.76 3.96 0.75
CA ILE A 458 -3.43 3.53 1.23
C ILE A 458 -2.75 2.64 0.19
N PRO A 459 -1.40 2.50 0.20
CA PRO A 459 -0.72 1.59 -0.71
C PRO A 459 -1.20 0.15 -0.52
N LEU A 460 -1.21 -0.63 -1.60
CA LEU A 460 -1.44 -2.08 -1.50
C LEU A 460 -0.32 -2.76 -0.69
N GLY A 461 -0.65 -3.84 0.03
CA GLY A 461 0.31 -4.66 0.77
C GLY A 461 1.18 -5.53 -0.17
N PRO A 462 2.17 -6.29 0.36
CA PRO A 462 2.35 -6.66 1.76
C PRO A 462 2.61 -5.49 2.70
N THR A 463 2.20 -5.62 3.97
CA THR A 463 2.49 -4.62 5.01
C THR A 463 3.32 -5.21 6.16
N PHE A 464 4.06 -4.34 6.85
CA PHE A 464 4.98 -4.68 7.93
C PHE A 464 4.66 -3.80 9.14
N ASP A 465 4.18 -4.40 10.22
CA ASP A 465 3.75 -3.73 11.45
C ASP A 465 4.78 -3.97 12.56
N SER A 466 5.38 -2.88 13.05
CA SER A 466 6.34 -2.90 14.17
C SER A 466 5.71 -3.22 15.54
N THR A 467 4.38 -3.35 15.58
CA THR A 467 3.51 -3.55 16.73
C THR A 467 3.68 -2.42 17.76
N ASP A 468 4.43 -2.63 18.84
CA ASP A 468 4.74 -1.61 19.83
C ASP A 468 6.14 -0.99 19.66
N GLY A 469 6.99 -1.54 18.79
CA GLY A 469 8.24 -0.92 18.32
C GLY A 469 8.04 0.26 17.37
N SER A 470 9.08 0.69 16.65
CA SER A 470 9.01 1.69 15.59
C SER A 470 10.15 1.55 14.59
N PHE A 471 9.90 1.90 13.33
CA PHE A 471 10.94 2.00 12.30
C PHE A 471 11.83 3.24 12.50
N SER A 472 12.92 3.35 11.74
CA SER A 472 13.93 4.43 11.84
C SER A 472 13.42 5.84 11.51
N ASP A 473 12.30 5.93 10.80
CA ASP A 473 11.54 7.16 10.49
C ASP A 473 10.45 7.47 11.54
N GLY A 474 10.35 6.66 12.61
CA GLY A 474 9.34 6.77 13.65
C GLY A 474 7.98 6.17 13.27
N ALA A 475 7.82 5.61 12.07
CA ALA A 475 6.57 4.96 11.67
C ALA A 475 6.27 3.72 12.52
N LYS A 476 4.98 3.36 12.61
CA LYS A 476 4.51 2.11 13.21
C LYS A 476 4.31 0.98 12.19
N GLN A 477 3.95 1.33 10.96
CA GLN A 477 3.71 0.38 9.86
C GLN A 477 4.43 0.86 8.58
N LYS A 478 4.88 -0.08 7.75
CA LYS A 478 5.35 0.18 6.38
C LYS A 478 4.59 -0.67 5.35
N TYR A 479 4.47 -0.14 4.13
CA TYR A 479 3.86 -0.80 2.99
C TYR A 479 4.93 -1.12 1.96
N TYR A 480 4.99 -2.36 1.48
CA TYR A 480 6.06 -2.78 0.56
C TYR A 480 6.04 -2.03 -0.79
N PHE A 481 4.86 -1.74 -1.33
CA PHE A 481 4.72 -0.93 -2.54
C PHE A 481 4.86 0.59 -2.29
N GLU A 482 4.93 1.04 -1.03
CA GLU A 482 5.16 2.43 -0.55
C GLU A 482 4.14 3.50 -0.96
N LYS A 483 3.52 3.40 -2.15
CA LYS A 483 2.69 4.42 -2.78
C LYS A 483 1.51 3.78 -3.49
N CYS A 484 0.38 4.48 -3.57
CA CYS A 484 -0.80 4.02 -4.30
C CYS A 484 -0.63 4.05 -5.83
N ALA A 485 0.39 4.73 -6.36
CA ALA A 485 0.62 4.87 -7.80
C ALA A 485 2.11 4.72 -8.13
N MET A 486 2.42 3.91 -9.15
CA MET A 486 3.77 3.62 -9.61
C MET A 486 3.78 3.18 -11.07
N THR A 487 4.93 3.22 -11.74
CA THR A 487 5.02 2.83 -13.14
C THR A 487 5.02 1.31 -13.32
N VAL A 488 4.99 0.83 -14.57
CA VAL A 488 5.09 -0.61 -14.85
C VAL A 488 6.52 -1.09 -14.59
N GLY A 489 7.53 -0.26 -14.87
CA GLY A 489 8.92 -0.51 -14.46
C GLY A 489 9.07 -0.65 -12.94
N ASP A 490 8.57 0.32 -12.17
CA ASP A 490 8.60 0.30 -10.69
C ASP A 490 7.91 -0.96 -10.13
N TYR A 491 6.71 -1.26 -10.62
CA TYR A 491 5.93 -2.42 -10.20
C TYR A 491 6.62 -3.75 -10.54
N ASN A 492 7.14 -3.88 -11.76
CA ASN A 492 7.85 -5.10 -12.19
C ASN A 492 9.13 -5.32 -11.36
N ASN A 493 9.81 -4.26 -10.95
CA ASN A 493 10.94 -4.36 -10.02
C ASN A 493 10.48 -4.77 -8.61
N LYS A 494 9.38 -4.19 -8.10
CA LYS A 494 8.84 -4.54 -6.78
C LYS A 494 8.36 -5.99 -6.69
N ILE A 495 7.76 -6.59 -7.72
CA ILE A 495 7.31 -8.00 -7.65
C ILE A 495 8.44 -9.05 -7.68
N VAL A 496 9.71 -8.64 -7.85
CA VAL A 496 10.86 -9.54 -7.72
C VAL A 496 11.03 -9.97 -6.26
N LEU A 497 11.05 -11.28 -6.01
CA LEU A 497 11.05 -11.83 -4.65
C LEU A 497 12.27 -11.42 -3.82
N ASP A 498 13.45 -11.29 -4.42
CA ASP A 498 14.67 -10.93 -3.69
C ASP A 498 14.73 -9.43 -3.32
N ASN A 499 14.02 -8.57 -4.06
CA ASN A 499 13.78 -7.18 -3.65
C ASN A 499 12.84 -7.12 -2.44
N PHE A 500 11.83 -8.01 -2.39
CA PHE A 500 10.95 -8.16 -1.23
C PHE A 500 11.71 -8.65 0.01
N LYS A 501 12.57 -9.66 -0.12
CA LYS A 501 13.44 -10.13 0.97
C LYS A 501 14.39 -9.03 1.45
N THR A 502 15.08 -8.34 0.54
CA THR A 502 15.96 -7.21 0.85
C THR A 502 15.24 -6.14 1.67
N PHE A 503 14.02 -5.76 1.26
CA PHE A 503 13.21 -4.79 2.01
C PHE A 503 12.94 -5.22 3.47
N THR A 504 12.72 -6.52 3.74
CA THR A 504 12.44 -7.00 5.12
C THR A 504 13.67 -6.95 6.03
N ILE A 505 14.87 -6.98 5.46
CA ILE A 505 16.17 -6.88 6.14
C ILE A 505 16.55 -5.40 6.35
N GLU A 506 16.32 -4.55 5.35
CA GLU A 506 16.60 -3.10 5.43
C GLU A 506 15.63 -2.35 6.35
N ASN A 507 14.38 -2.82 6.47
CA ASN A 507 13.34 -2.19 7.28
C ASN A 507 13.07 -2.94 8.58
N VAL A 508 14.10 -3.26 9.36
CA VAL A 508 13.92 -3.82 10.71
C VAL A 508 13.51 -2.70 11.70
N PRO A 509 12.40 -2.85 12.45
CA PRO A 509 12.02 -1.90 13.50
C PRO A 509 12.85 -2.10 14.76
N SER A 510 12.77 -1.14 15.69
CA SER A 510 13.39 -1.21 17.02
C SER A 510 12.36 -1.03 18.14
N ARG A 511 12.63 -1.59 19.32
CA ARG A 511 11.78 -1.48 20.50
C ARG A 511 12.66 -1.41 21.75
N ILE A 512 12.43 -0.41 22.61
CA ILE A 512 13.24 -0.21 23.82
C ILE A 512 13.06 -1.40 24.77
N GLY A 513 14.16 -2.05 25.14
CA GLY A 513 14.18 -3.22 26.04
C GLY A 513 13.83 -4.56 25.39
N TYR A 514 13.78 -4.65 24.05
CA TYR A 514 13.42 -5.88 23.34
C TYR A 514 14.33 -6.16 22.13
N ILE A 515 14.50 -7.45 21.83
CA ILE A 515 15.21 -7.98 20.66
C ILE A 515 14.18 -8.25 19.56
N PHE A 516 14.46 -7.83 18.34
CA PHE A 516 13.69 -8.23 17.17
C PHE A 516 14.08 -9.66 16.76
N LYS A 517 13.14 -10.62 16.83
CA LYS A 517 13.35 -12.03 16.47
C LYS A 517 12.77 -12.40 15.09
N GLY A 518 12.36 -11.41 14.30
CA GLY A 518 11.87 -11.60 12.92
C GLY A 518 10.42 -11.17 12.69
N TRP A 519 9.88 -11.58 11.55
CA TRP A 519 8.55 -11.21 11.04
C TRP A 519 7.63 -12.43 10.99
N LYS A 520 6.36 -12.31 11.41
CA LYS A 520 5.33 -13.36 11.20
C LYS A 520 3.98 -12.80 10.77
N ASP A 521 3.31 -13.49 9.86
CA ASP A 521 1.89 -13.26 9.54
C ASP A 521 0.96 -13.80 10.65
N GLY A 522 -0.35 -13.60 10.49
CA GLY A 522 -1.38 -14.12 11.41
C GLY A 522 -1.50 -15.65 11.49
N ASN A 523 -0.78 -16.39 10.65
CA ASN A 523 -0.70 -17.86 10.66
C ASN A 523 0.64 -18.37 11.23
N GLY A 524 1.60 -17.46 11.49
CA GLY A 524 2.95 -17.77 11.97
C GLY A 524 4.03 -17.89 10.88
N ASN A 525 3.69 -17.66 9.60
CA ASN A 525 4.60 -17.75 8.46
C ASN A 525 5.55 -16.54 8.41
N THR A 526 6.82 -16.75 8.01
CA THR A 526 7.80 -15.66 7.80
C THR A 526 7.78 -15.14 6.35
N PRO A 527 8.28 -13.93 6.07
CA PRO A 527 8.47 -13.43 4.70
C PRO A 527 9.31 -14.34 3.79
N ASP A 528 10.23 -15.13 4.35
CA ASP A 528 11.06 -16.08 3.59
C ASP A 528 10.26 -17.24 2.97
N SER A 529 9.07 -17.53 3.53
CA SER A 529 8.15 -18.55 2.99
C SER A 529 7.28 -18.04 1.83
N VAL A 530 7.36 -16.74 1.50
CA VAL A 530 6.60 -16.14 0.40
C VAL A 530 7.21 -16.59 -0.93
N THR A 531 6.42 -17.29 -1.75
CA THR A 531 6.79 -17.73 -3.11
C THR A 531 6.59 -16.64 -4.16
N SER A 532 5.63 -15.74 -3.95
CA SER A 532 5.34 -14.60 -4.85
C SER A 532 4.83 -13.41 -4.03
N VAL A 533 5.34 -12.21 -4.34
CA VAL A 533 4.93 -10.96 -3.68
C VAL A 533 3.42 -10.69 -3.82
N LEU A 534 2.81 -11.18 -4.90
CA LEU A 534 1.38 -11.01 -5.17
C LEU A 534 0.51 -11.90 -4.28
N ASP A 535 1.03 -13.04 -3.85
CA ASP A 535 0.34 -13.98 -2.95
C ASP A 535 0.23 -13.34 -1.55
N ALA A 536 1.27 -12.61 -1.15
CA ALA A 536 1.35 -11.86 0.10
C ALA A 536 0.71 -10.45 0.05
N GLN A 537 0.07 -10.04 -1.04
CA GLN A 537 -0.41 -8.64 -1.22
C GLN A 537 -1.43 -8.16 -0.18
N ASN A 538 -2.12 -9.09 0.49
CA ASN A 538 -3.07 -8.80 1.57
C ASN A 538 -2.52 -9.21 2.96
N THR A 539 -1.26 -9.64 3.04
CA THR A 539 -0.62 -10.12 4.26
C THR A 539 -0.02 -8.97 5.05
N THR A 540 -0.24 -8.99 6.36
CA THR A 540 0.44 -8.12 7.32
C THR A 540 1.40 -8.96 8.15
N PHE A 541 2.69 -8.65 8.05
CA PHE A 541 3.75 -9.25 8.85
C PHE A 541 3.97 -8.41 10.11
N THR A 542 3.83 -9.03 11.28
CA THR A 542 4.01 -8.40 12.59
C THR A 542 5.40 -8.67 13.14
N ALA A 543 6.02 -7.65 13.72
CA ALA A 543 7.32 -7.76 14.37
C ALA A 543 7.24 -8.66 15.60
N GLN A 544 8.11 -9.67 15.65
CA GLN A 544 8.23 -10.59 16.76
C GLN A 544 9.30 -10.08 17.73
N TRP A 545 8.93 -9.96 19.01
CA TRP A 545 9.75 -9.35 20.04
C TRP A 545 10.03 -10.34 21.19
N GLU A 546 11.26 -10.33 21.69
CA GLU A 546 11.68 -11.02 22.91
C GLU A 546 12.24 -10.00 23.91
N LYS A 547 11.95 -10.14 25.20
CA LYS A 547 12.47 -9.22 26.24
C LYS A 547 14.00 -9.32 26.22
N ALA A 548 14.69 -8.19 26.06
CA ALA A 548 16.14 -8.19 26.17
C ALA A 548 16.54 -8.49 27.62
N LEU A 549 17.62 -9.27 27.80
CA LEU A 549 18.21 -9.49 29.10
C LEU A 549 18.74 -8.17 29.65
N ASP A 550 18.17 -7.74 30.78
CA ASP A 550 18.53 -6.55 31.54
C ASP A 550 18.81 -6.92 33.01
N PRO A 551 19.80 -7.79 33.28
CA PRO A 551 20.14 -8.21 34.63
C PRO A 551 20.49 -7.04 35.52
N ASN A 552 20.10 -7.10 36.78
CA ASN A 552 20.61 -6.19 37.78
C ASN A 552 22.11 -6.44 38.04
N ALA A 553 22.80 -5.37 38.42
CA ALA A 553 24.24 -5.40 38.63
C ALA A 553 24.56 -5.99 40.01
N PRO A 554 25.71 -6.69 40.17
CA PRO A 554 26.23 -7.08 41.48
C PRO A 554 26.49 -5.88 42.40
N GLU A 555 26.51 -6.11 43.72
CA GLU A 555 26.94 -5.09 44.70
C GLU A 555 28.35 -4.58 44.35
N GLY A 556 28.63 -3.29 44.52
CA GLY A 556 29.88 -2.64 44.04
C GLY A 556 29.90 -2.29 42.54
N SER A 557 28.86 -2.64 41.77
CA SER A 557 28.81 -2.41 40.31
C SER A 557 27.64 -1.52 39.87
N THR A 558 27.92 -0.58 38.96
CA THR A 558 26.94 0.35 38.39
C THR A 558 26.21 -0.30 37.21
N LYS A 559 24.89 -0.49 37.29
CA LYS A 559 24.05 -0.83 36.14
C LYS A 559 24.04 0.31 35.12
N LEU A 560 24.39 0.02 33.87
CA LEU A 560 24.43 0.98 32.78
C LEU A 560 23.10 0.96 32.00
N PRO A 561 22.67 2.08 31.39
CA PRO A 561 21.50 2.08 30.53
C PRO A 561 21.73 1.19 29.30
N ILE A 562 21.08 0.02 29.26
CA ILE A 562 21.19 -0.89 28.11
C ILE A 562 20.57 -0.22 26.89
N ASN A 563 21.42 0.08 25.90
CA ASN A 563 20.99 0.56 24.60
C ASN A 563 20.43 -0.58 23.74
N ASN A 564 19.71 -0.23 22.68
CA ASN A 564 19.15 -1.20 21.72
C ASN A 564 20.22 -1.90 20.85
N SER A 565 21.52 -1.80 21.21
CA SER A 565 22.59 -2.56 20.56
C SER A 565 22.52 -4.04 20.96
N SER A 566 22.88 -4.93 20.04
CA SER A 566 23.10 -6.34 20.32
C SER A 566 24.43 -6.63 21.03
N LEU A 567 25.31 -5.64 21.19
CA LEU A 567 26.56 -5.75 21.96
C LEU A 567 26.79 -4.46 22.77
N GLY A 568 27.09 -4.59 24.07
CA GLY A 568 27.34 -3.44 24.96
C GLY A 568 27.78 -3.85 26.37
N ILE A 569 28.37 -2.91 27.12
CA ILE A 569 28.62 -3.11 28.55
C ILE A 569 27.29 -2.92 29.30
N ALA A 570 26.90 -3.89 30.13
CA ALA A 570 25.66 -3.90 30.89
C ALA A 570 25.82 -3.29 32.30
N TYR A 571 26.98 -3.53 32.93
CA TYR A 571 27.38 -2.93 34.20
C TYR A 571 28.91 -2.91 34.34
N MET A 572 29.44 -1.98 35.14
CA MET A 572 30.88 -1.85 35.41
C MET A 572 31.13 -1.45 36.88
N PRO A 573 32.34 -1.62 37.44
CA PRO A 573 32.66 -1.23 38.82
C PRO A 573 32.36 0.26 39.11
N THR A 574 31.84 0.56 40.30
CA THR A 574 31.47 1.92 40.75
C THR A 574 32.68 2.84 40.93
N LEU A 575 33.55 2.53 41.91
CA LEU A 575 34.70 3.33 42.32
C LEU A 575 35.71 2.47 43.07
N PHE A 576 36.96 2.48 42.62
CA PHE A 576 38.06 1.83 43.31
C PHE A 576 38.65 2.76 44.40
N GLU A 577 38.07 2.76 45.59
CA GLU A 577 38.60 3.53 46.74
C GLU A 577 39.79 2.82 47.41
N LEU A 578 40.83 3.59 47.76
CA LEU A 578 42.02 3.11 48.47
C LEU A 578 42.09 3.72 49.88
N PRO A 579 42.46 2.94 50.92
CA PRO A 579 42.68 3.48 52.26
C PRO A 579 43.93 4.36 52.31
N ASN A 580 43.93 5.37 53.19
CA ASN A 580 45.13 6.15 53.52
C ASN A 580 46.22 5.20 54.05
N THR A 581 47.27 4.99 53.25
CA THR A 581 48.27 3.93 53.47
C THR A 581 49.67 4.51 53.53
N GLU A 582 50.45 4.09 54.53
CA GLU A 582 51.87 4.44 54.66
C GLU A 582 52.70 3.67 53.60
N LEU A 583 53.64 4.36 52.94
CA LEU A 583 54.46 3.77 51.89
C LEU A 583 55.77 3.18 52.44
N ASN A 584 56.09 1.96 52.02
CA ASN A 584 57.34 1.28 52.33
C ASN A 584 58.53 2.06 51.73
N GLU A 585 59.64 2.18 52.48
CA GLU A 585 60.87 2.85 52.01
C GLU A 585 61.47 2.23 50.73
N LYS A 586 61.10 0.99 50.38
CA LYS A 586 61.59 0.21 49.23
C LYS A 586 60.79 -1.07 49.02
N GLY A 587 60.87 -1.59 47.79
CA GLY A 587 60.31 -2.89 47.40
C GLY A 587 58.85 -2.84 46.98
N GLU A 588 58.31 -4.01 46.65
CA GLU A 588 56.91 -4.16 46.26
C GLU A 588 55.98 -3.88 47.46
N GLN A 589 54.92 -3.13 47.21
CA GLN A 589 53.84 -2.87 48.15
C GLN A 589 52.51 -3.11 47.46
N THR A 590 51.58 -3.70 48.19
CA THR A 590 50.24 -4.03 47.70
C THR A 590 49.21 -3.41 48.62
N ILE A 591 48.26 -2.66 48.06
CA ILE A 591 47.24 -1.91 48.79
C ILE A 591 45.87 -2.41 48.33
N PRO A 592 45.09 -3.11 49.17
CA PRO A 592 43.73 -3.53 48.82
C PRO A 592 42.80 -2.30 48.71
N PHE A 593 41.79 -2.39 47.86
CA PHE A 593 40.70 -1.39 47.84
C PHE A 593 39.76 -1.60 49.04
N THR A 594 38.95 -0.60 49.37
CA THR A 594 38.07 -0.62 50.55
C THR A 594 36.73 -1.36 50.38
N GLU A 595 36.43 -1.90 49.20
CA GLU A 595 35.30 -2.82 48.96
C GLU A 595 35.80 -4.27 48.81
N GLY A 596 35.00 -5.24 49.28
CA GLY A 596 35.31 -6.67 49.15
C GLY A 596 34.48 -7.34 48.05
N ASN A 597 35.13 -8.14 47.20
CA ASN A 597 34.61 -8.95 46.09
C ASN A 597 33.65 -8.35 45.02
N GLY A 598 32.98 -7.20 45.25
CA GLY A 598 31.92 -6.65 44.39
C GLY A 598 32.31 -5.99 43.06
N PHE A 599 33.59 -6.01 42.68
CA PHE A 599 34.01 -5.41 41.41
C PHE A 599 33.72 -6.34 40.22
N HIS A 600 32.55 -6.21 39.61
CA HIS A 600 32.14 -6.98 38.43
C HIS A 600 32.03 -6.10 37.17
N ILE A 601 32.27 -6.70 36.00
CA ILE A 601 31.96 -6.08 34.72
C ILE A 601 31.21 -7.04 33.80
N GLY A 602 30.02 -6.59 33.36
CA GLY A 602 29.10 -7.36 32.52
C GLY A 602 29.10 -6.89 31.08
N VAL A 603 29.24 -7.80 30.11
CA VAL A 603 29.07 -7.51 28.68
C VAL A 603 27.85 -8.26 28.15
N LYS A 604 26.84 -7.52 27.70
CA LYS A 604 25.70 -8.08 26.97
C LYS A 604 26.15 -8.42 25.55
N ASP A 605 26.07 -9.70 25.18
CA ASP A 605 26.23 -10.17 23.80
C ASP A 605 24.98 -10.94 23.36
N GLN A 606 24.34 -10.38 22.34
CA GLN A 606 23.15 -10.88 21.64
C GLN A 606 23.45 -10.97 20.12
N GLN A 607 24.73 -11.11 19.73
CA GLN A 607 25.16 -11.23 18.35
C GLN A 607 25.37 -12.70 17.93
N SER A 608 25.01 -12.97 16.67
CA SER A 608 25.36 -14.20 15.98
C SER A 608 26.60 -13.99 15.11
N GLY A 609 27.50 -14.98 15.10
CA GLY A 609 28.68 -15.02 14.23
C GLY A 609 29.68 -13.85 14.38
N SER A 610 29.70 -13.13 15.50
CA SER A 610 30.61 -12.00 15.75
C SER A 610 31.69 -12.34 16.79
N GLN A 611 32.77 -11.54 16.83
CA GLN A 611 33.86 -11.61 17.80
C GLN A 611 34.07 -10.25 18.50
N TRP A 612 34.50 -10.25 19.76
CA TRP A 612 34.80 -9.04 20.54
C TRP A 612 35.80 -9.30 21.67
N SER A 613 36.43 -8.22 22.16
CA SER A 613 37.25 -8.22 23.39
C SER A 613 36.90 -7.01 24.25
N LEU A 614 36.56 -7.23 25.52
CA LEU A 614 36.54 -6.19 26.55
C LEU A 614 37.97 -5.97 27.04
N ARG A 615 38.38 -4.71 27.14
CA ARG A 615 39.72 -4.31 27.55
C ARG A 615 39.68 -3.28 28.66
N ALA A 616 40.73 -3.22 29.48
CA ALA A 616 40.89 -2.26 30.55
C ALA A 616 42.26 -1.59 30.51
N LYS A 617 42.32 -0.30 30.86
CA LYS A 617 43.57 0.48 31.02
C LYS A 617 43.46 1.40 32.23
N LEU A 618 44.55 1.60 32.97
CA LEU A 618 44.62 2.52 34.12
C LEU A 618 45.25 3.85 33.68
N ASP A 619 44.46 4.91 33.63
CA ASP A 619 44.91 6.24 33.23
C ASP A 619 45.05 7.16 34.46
N TRP A 620 46.29 7.52 34.82
CA TRP A 620 46.57 8.40 35.96
C TRP A 620 46.27 9.88 35.64
N THR A 621 45.63 10.61 36.56
CA THR A 621 45.20 12.01 36.34
C THR A 621 46.30 13.07 36.51
N ARG A 622 47.48 12.65 36.96
CA ARG A 622 48.69 13.47 37.21
C ARG A 622 49.94 12.66 36.80
N SER A 623 51.13 13.11 37.20
CA SER A 623 52.36 12.30 37.24
C SER A 623 52.22 11.15 38.26
N GLY A 624 51.43 10.14 37.90
CA GLY A 624 51.06 9.01 38.74
C GLY A 624 52.10 7.89 38.78
N MET A 625 51.71 6.78 39.39
CA MET A 625 52.58 5.61 39.55
C MET A 625 52.62 4.79 38.25
N GLU A 626 53.44 5.22 37.28
CA GLU A 626 53.51 4.62 35.92
C GLU A 626 53.74 3.09 35.93
N ALA A 627 54.52 2.59 36.91
CA ALA A 627 54.82 1.16 37.08
C ALA A 627 53.76 0.38 37.90
N ALA A 628 52.82 1.06 38.55
CA ALA A 628 51.79 0.41 39.35
C ALA A 628 50.64 -0.12 38.47
N TYR A 629 49.95 -1.14 38.96
CA TYR A 629 48.83 -1.78 38.28
C TYR A 629 47.79 -2.29 39.28
N ILE A 630 46.54 -2.39 38.83
CA ILE A 630 45.48 -3.07 39.58
C ILE A 630 45.61 -4.57 39.32
N GLN A 631 45.79 -5.35 40.38
CA GLN A 631 45.74 -6.81 40.38
C GLN A 631 44.33 -7.27 40.74
N SER A 632 43.71 -8.04 39.86
CA SER A 632 42.51 -8.85 40.14
C SER A 632 42.89 -10.14 40.87
N LYS A 633 42.12 -10.56 41.87
CA LYS A 633 42.27 -11.89 42.51
C LYS A 633 41.38 -12.96 41.90
N ASN A 634 40.72 -12.68 40.76
CA ASN A 634 40.23 -13.72 39.87
C ASN A 634 41.43 -14.49 39.26
N THR A 635 41.93 -15.46 40.03
CA THR A 635 43.12 -16.26 39.72
C THR A 635 42.91 -17.27 38.59
N ASN A 636 41.67 -17.56 38.22
CA ASN A 636 41.30 -18.57 37.23
C ASN A 636 40.71 -18.00 35.92
N GLY A 637 40.37 -16.69 35.89
CA GLY A 637 39.81 -16.01 34.72
C GLY A 637 38.35 -16.38 34.44
N GLN A 638 37.61 -16.90 35.42
CA GLN A 638 36.23 -17.36 35.21
C GLN A 638 35.30 -16.22 34.77
N VAL A 639 34.50 -16.55 33.76
CA VAL A 639 33.37 -15.75 33.26
C VAL A 639 32.09 -16.54 33.51
N HIS A 640 31.03 -15.85 33.87
CA HIS A 640 29.70 -16.44 34.11
C HIS A 640 28.67 -15.81 33.18
N LYS A 641 27.57 -16.51 32.92
CA LYS A 641 26.34 -15.93 32.39
C LYS A 641 25.52 -15.42 33.57
N ASN A 642 25.31 -14.10 33.63
CA ASN A 642 24.35 -13.52 34.54
C ASN A 642 22.93 -13.75 33.97
N LYS A 643 22.12 -14.51 34.72
CA LYS A 643 20.75 -14.91 34.37
C LYS A 643 19.66 -14.04 34.97
N ASN A 644 20.02 -13.06 35.81
CA ASN A 644 19.06 -12.16 36.44
C ASN A 644 18.18 -11.49 35.36
N ASP A 645 16.86 -11.49 35.55
CA ASP A 645 15.90 -10.99 34.55
C ASP A 645 15.52 -9.51 34.78
N GLY A 646 16.20 -8.87 35.74
CA GLY A 646 15.98 -7.51 36.20
C GLY A 646 14.76 -7.33 37.13
N GLN A 647 14.05 -8.40 37.52
CA GLN A 647 12.85 -8.31 38.37
C GLN A 647 13.14 -8.48 39.88
N SER A 648 14.22 -9.17 40.24
CA SER A 648 14.77 -9.23 41.60
C SER A 648 16.11 -8.51 41.68
N ASP A 649 16.53 -8.17 42.90
CA ASP A 649 17.93 -7.83 43.18
C ASP A 649 18.86 -8.98 42.74
N PHE A 650 20.14 -8.66 42.52
CA PHE A 650 21.13 -9.64 42.06
C PHE A 650 21.58 -10.54 43.22
N GLU A 651 21.67 -11.84 42.97
CA GLU A 651 22.20 -12.85 43.91
C GLU A 651 23.30 -13.67 43.20
N ASP A 652 24.32 -14.15 43.92
CA ASP A 652 25.40 -14.97 43.34
C ASP A 652 24.88 -16.23 42.59
N SER A 653 23.69 -16.73 42.96
CA SER A 653 23.03 -17.83 42.27
C SER A 653 22.56 -17.52 40.84
N ASP A 654 22.53 -16.25 40.44
CA ASP A 654 22.22 -15.83 39.07
C ASP A 654 23.39 -16.09 38.10
N LEU A 655 24.59 -16.42 38.60
CA LEU A 655 25.79 -16.68 37.79
C LEU A 655 25.93 -18.17 37.41
N GLU A 656 25.74 -18.48 36.12
CA GLU A 656 26.02 -19.81 35.55
C GLU A 656 27.41 -19.86 34.89
N SER A 657 28.21 -20.89 35.16
CA SER A 657 29.52 -21.06 34.50
C SER A 657 29.38 -21.29 32.99
N THR A 658 30.21 -20.61 32.18
CA THR A 658 30.14 -20.67 30.71
C THR A 658 31.52 -20.89 30.08
N SER A 659 31.54 -21.30 28.81
CA SER A 659 32.74 -21.39 27.96
C SER A 659 32.60 -20.58 26.66
N ASP A 660 31.53 -19.80 26.49
CA ASP A 660 31.22 -19.05 25.27
C ASP A 660 32.09 -17.78 25.13
N VAL A 661 32.68 -17.34 26.24
CA VAL A 661 33.52 -16.16 26.46
C VAL A 661 34.60 -16.55 27.48
N SER A 662 35.86 -16.19 27.23
CA SER A 662 36.98 -16.46 28.13
C SER A 662 37.46 -15.18 28.82
N GLY A 663 37.76 -15.27 30.13
CA GLY A 663 38.34 -14.17 30.90
C GLY A 663 39.84 -14.35 31.13
N LEU A 664 40.58 -13.25 31.29
CA LEU A 664 42.01 -13.32 31.62
C LEU A 664 42.20 -13.68 33.10
N SER A 665 42.99 -14.72 33.38
CA SER A 665 43.35 -15.10 34.74
C SER A 665 44.43 -14.19 35.31
N ASN A 666 44.32 -13.83 36.59
CA ASN A 666 45.26 -12.96 37.30
C ASN A 666 45.43 -11.58 36.62
N LEU A 667 44.35 -11.04 36.05
CA LEU A 667 44.29 -9.78 35.29
C LEU A 667 45.06 -8.63 35.98
N LYS A 668 45.98 -8.02 35.25
CA LYS A 668 46.73 -6.82 35.64
C LYS A 668 46.31 -5.63 34.78
N ILE A 669 45.58 -4.67 35.34
CA ILE A 669 45.19 -3.44 34.62
C ILE A 669 46.28 -2.38 34.88
N ASN A 670 47.02 -2.01 33.83
CA ASN A 670 48.21 -1.16 33.92
C ASN A 670 48.08 0.12 33.08
N SER A 671 49.05 1.03 33.20
CA SER A 671 49.00 2.34 32.52
C SER A 671 49.62 2.38 31.12
N LYS A 672 50.40 1.36 30.74
CA LYS A 672 51.21 1.32 29.52
C LYS A 672 50.49 0.65 28.35
N SER A 673 49.66 -0.36 28.62
CA SER A 673 48.88 -1.07 27.62
C SER A 673 47.44 -1.28 28.09
N GLU A 674 46.54 -1.45 27.13
CA GLU A 674 45.29 -2.17 27.42
C GLU A 674 45.60 -3.61 27.84
N SER A 675 44.85 -4.13 28.80
CA SER A 675 44.80 -5.54 29.16
C SER A 675 43.45 -6.12 28.74
N ILE A 676 43.43 -7.29 28.09
CA ILE A 676 42.19 -8.00 27.76
C ILE A 676 41.58 -8.53 29.07
N VAL A 677 40.30 -8.28 29.26
CA VAL A 677 39.52 -8.67 30.46
C VAL A 677 38.68 -9.90 30.14
N MET A 678 37.91 -9.81 29.06
CA MET A 678 37.12 -10.88 28.47
C MET A 678 37.28 -10.85 26.95
N GLU A 679 37.24 -12.02 26.31
CA GLU A 679 37.21 -12.15 24.86
C GLU A 679 36.26 -13.25 24.40
N ALA A 680 35.67 -13.05 23.22
CA ALA A 680 34.61 -13.86 22.69
C ALA A 680 34.93 -14.27 21.24
N SER A 681 35.26 -15.54 21.05
CA SER A 681 35.47 -16.14 19.73
C SER A 681 34.21 -16.10 18.87
N LYS A 682 34.34 -16.28 17.55
CA LYS A 682 33.19 -16.29 16.63
C LYS A 682 32.17 -17.36 17.01
N GLY A 683 30.97 -16.95 17.42
CA GLY A 683 29.90 -17.84 17.87
C GLY A 683 28.55 -17.12 17.94
N ASN A 684 27.51 -17.83 18.38
CA ASN A 684 26.19 -17.25 18.64
C ASN A 684 25.98 -17.17 20.15
N ARG A 685 25.65 -15.99 20.66
CA ARG A 685 25.47 -15.74 22.09
C ARG A 685 24.23 -14.87 22.33
N GLU A 686 23.57 -15.12 23.46
CA GLU A 686 22.36 -14.42 23.89
C GLU A 686 22.34 -14.39 25.43
N ALA A 687 23.29 -13.64 26.02
CA ALA A 687 23.48 -13.54 27.46
C ALA A 687 24.20 -12.24 27.87
N VAL A 688 24.23 -11.95 29.17
CA VAL A 688 25.22 -11.03 29.77
C VAL A 688 26.33 -11.85 30.39
N TYR A 689 27.57 -11.58 29.96
CA TYR A 689 28.78 -12.25 30.40
C TYR A 689 29.45 -11.43 31.51
N ASP A 690 29.47 -11.99 32.71
CA ASP A 690 30.03 -11.41 33.91
C ASP A 690 31.49 -11.84 34.12
N TYR A 691 32.38 -10.86 34.34
CA TYR A 691 33.70 -11.10 34.91
C TYR A 691 33.78 -10.39 36.26
N ALA A 692 33.76 -11.17 37.34
CA ALA A 692 34.19 -10.72 38.66
C ALA A 692 35.70 -10.48 38.65
N LEU A 693 36.16 -9.29 39.06
CA LEU A 693 37.55 -9.09 39.49
C LEU A 693 37.79 -9.70 40.88
N GLY A 694 36.72 -9.83 41.67
CA GLY A 694 36.78 -10.17 43.09
C GLY A 694 37.50 -9.08 43.89
N ASP A 695 38.06 -9.45 45.03
CA ASP A 695 39.01 -8.62 45.78
C ASP A 695 40.13 -8.13 44.85
N ALA A 696 40.24 -6.81 44.65
CA ALA A 696 41.29 -6.19 43.85
C ALA A 696 42.29 -5.44 44.73
N GLU A 697 43.49 -5.17 44.21
CA GLU A 697 44.53 -4.44 44.93
C GLU A 697 45.44 -3.64 43.98
N LEU A 698 45.89 -2.46 44.41
CA LEU A 698 46.92 -1.70 43.72
C LEU A 698 48.29 -2.26 44.10
N VAL A 699 49.01 -2.81 43.13
CA VAL A 699 50.41 -3.26 43.30
C VAL A 699 51.35 -2.15 42.83
N ILE A 700 52.31 -1.80 43.69
CA ILE A 700 53.38 -0.82 43.49
C ILE A 700 54.70 -1.61 43.50
N PRO A 701 55.30 -1.97 42.34
CA PRO A 701 56.45 -2.89 42.30
C PRO A 701 57.74 -2.38 42.94
N GLU A 702 57.90 -1.06 43.12
CA GLU A 702 59.06 -0.45 43.77
C GLU A 702 58.68 0.89 44.42
N SER A 703 58.37 0.84 45.70
CA SER A 703 57.77 1.94 46.46
C SER A 703 58.68 3.16 46.62
N LYS A 704 60.01 2.98 46.60
CA LYS A 704 60.99 4.08 46.85
C LYS A 704 61.00 5.21 45.80
N TYR A 705 60.30 5.03 44.68
CA TYR A 705 60.17 6.04 43.63
C TYR A 705 58.81 6.76 43.65
N VAL A 706 57.88 6.32 44.50
CA VAL A 706 56.58 6.99 44.72
C VAL A 706 56.78 8.16 45.70
N GLN A 707 56.18 9.31 45.42
CA GLN A 707 56.23 10.48 46.30
C GLN A 707 55.01 10.48 47.24
N PRO A 708 55.10 11.06 48.45
CA PRO A 708 53.92 11.28 49.28
C PRO A 708 53.00 12.38 48.66
N ASP A 709 51.92 11.97 48.00
CA ASP A 709 50.86 12.84 47.45
C ASP A 709 49.52 12.07 47.40
N THR A 710 48.41 12.75 47.11
CA THR A 710 47.13 12.12 46.77
C THR A 710 47.12 11.69 45.31
N TYR A 711 47.03 10.37 45.07
CA TYR A 711 46.97 9.79 43.73
C TYR A 711 45.53 9.46 43.32
N SER A 712 45.17 9.78 42.08
CA SER A 712 43.89 9.41 41.48
C SER A 712 44.04 9.05 40.00
N GLY A 713 43.29 8.05 39.56
CA GLY A 713 43.30 7.53 38.19
C GLY A 713 41.93 6.99 37.81
N THR A 714 41.71 6.78 36.51
CA THR A 714 40.48 6.23 35.94
C THR A 714 40.78 4.90 35.27
N VAL A 715 39.91 3.89 35.48
CA VAL A 715 39.96 2.66 34.68
C VAL A 715 39.09 2.84 33.45
N THR A 716 39.72 2.90 32.28
CA THR A 716 39.05 3.00 30.99
C THR A 716 38.66 1.60 30.52
N TRP A 717 37.35 1.33 30.43
CA TRP A 717 36.80 0.06 29.92
C TRP A 717 36.43 0.21 28.43
N ASN A 718 37.09 -0.53 27.55
CA ASN A 718 36.95 -0.43 26.11
C ASN A 718 36.38 -1.74 25.53
N LEU A 719 35.12 -1.74 25.09
CA LEU A 719 34.50 -2.90 24.45
C LEU A 719 34.74 -2.87 22.94
N VAL A 720 35.83 -3.53 22.52
CA VAL A 720 36.28 -3.57 21.13
C VAL A 720 35.58 -4.72 20.41
N LYS A 721 34.74 -4.41 19.41
CA LYS A 721 34.35 -5.41 18.41
C LYS A 721 35.60 -5.79 17.62
N GLY A 722 35.84 -7.09 17.42
CA GLY A 722 37.11 -7.58 16.89
C GLY A 722 37.35 -7.15 15.43
N PRO A 723 38.61 -7.31 14.94
CA PRO A 723 39.00 -6.94 13.58
C PRO A 723 38.24 -7.75 12.51
#